data_AF-A0A1V4UAH9-F1
#
_entry.id   AF-A0A1V4UAH9-F1
#
_cell.length_a   1.000
_cell.length_b   1.000
_cell.length_c   1.000
_cell.angle_alpha   90.00
_cell.angle_beta   90.00
_cell.angle_gamma   90.00
#
_symmetry.space_group_name_H-M   'P 1'
#
loop_
_entity.id
_entity.type
_entity.pdbx_description
1 polymer ?
#
loop_
_entity_poly.entity_id
_entity_poly.type
_entity_poly.pdbx_seq_one_letter_code
_entity_poly.pdbx_strand_id
1 'polypeptide(L)'
;MPAKKEIIEELGEEGLILPTLVNNALAANDRIKYLFTLLQAARSRAENPHADFSSLRVEREAAGIGTTVYDRVVAESESAGEGVVRIPHSAQLFGEVRSNLLEMATPLLSRDDDDAHTIRERLQALEQRIPTGEGDLAEKAAIDAITEGQSGDGDSVHLLVMDMHRALNRLQGDLASEVIDGAMTYLLDEGDQEIVRAFMSGVRRTAPLKFDHPGLGTTATRNGPRLILQNDIGMTDAHVLVINIEGLTATIIYTDIHMPRLQFFQGLFEGKGVRWGDTLSKKGAQTFEKKIYHLSTGTYTASGNDDLARFLSFAGSRLVFLIDWNRARKRLRNFLLTKDAVSVLKWAADNDVGHMGFLLLGGEKMIYDAMEMSSRVPMRYGEPLHQILGREKSIEYFQWVLRVSATGLLANKSRLLVQDEIKAELLRYFRSAHENLMEICEEHATLTISVATVVREALQHIQMGGDVSFIARSAQRAKKWESEADLAVTKVRTLSRRIENANFYSALIFTADDALDFLEEASFFVTLIPSVTFSRKINQSLVEMAELAERSAQEFLKALIASQYVYKGYSRDDMQEFLQAIDHVLSLEHQSDEALRLAQKTILVESRDWKEMQVYGDLARTIEESTNSLMKAAFLLRDDIMERMNR
;
A
#
# COMPACT_ATOMS: atom_id res chain seq x y z
N MET A 1 21.72 22.72 0.46
CA MET A 1 22.99 22.55 -0.28
C MET A 1 24.27 22.63 0.56
N PRO A 2 24.43 23.43 1.65
CA PRO A 2 25.65 23.39 2.49
C PRO A 2 25.88 22.04 3.18
N ALA A 3 24.79 21.36 3.52
CA ALA A 3 24.80 20.17 4.36
C ALA A 3 25.31 18.86 3.68
N LYS A 4 25.07 18.65 2.36
CA LYS A 4 25.67 17.48 1.64
C LYS A 4 27.19 17.62 1.53
N LYS A 5 27.67 18.85 1.31
CA LYS A 5 29.10 19.17 1.25
C LYS A 5 29.78 18.83 2.57
N GLU A 6 29.24 19.31 3.69
CA GLU A 6 29.77 18.99 5.03
C GLU A 6 29.79 17.48 5.31
N ILE A 7 28.76 16.72 4.89
CA ILE A 7 28.79 15.25 5.02
C ILE A 7 29.90 14.63 4.17
N ILE A 8 30.05 15.03 2.90
CA ILE A 8 31.08 14.48 2.00
C ILE A 8 32.50 14.81 2.53
N GLU A 9 32.70 16.01 3.07
CA GLU A 9 33.94 16.43 3.76
C GLU A 9 34.18 15.57 5.02
N GLU A 10 33.17 15.36 5.86
CA GLU A 10 33.27 14.48 7.04
C GLU A 10 33.53 13.01 6.70
N LEU A 11 33.16 12.57 5.49
CA LEU A 11 33.45 11.22 4.98
C LEU A 11 34.87 11.11 4.42
N GLY A 12 35.60 12.21 4.26
CA GLY A 12 36.96 12.23 3.70
C GLY A 12 36.99 12.02 2.18
N GLU A 13 35.88 12.25 1.49
CA GLU A 13 35.74 12.04 0.04
C GLU A 13 35.93 13.34 -0.74
N GLU A 14 37.01 14.07 -0.43
CA GLU A 14 37.30 15.42 -0.97
C GLU A 14 37.36 15.48 -2.50
N GLY A 15 37.75 14.37 -3.15
CA GLY A 15 37.78 14.23 -4.60
C GLY A 15 36.42 14.35 -5.31
N LEU A 16 35.30 14.21 -4.57
CA LEU A 16 33.93 14.39 -5.10
C LEU A 16 33.39 15.83 -4.96
N ILE A 17 34.04 16.68 -4.15
CA ILE A 17 33.50 18.00 -3.78
C ILE A 17 33.46 18.92 -5.00
N LEU A 18 34.58 19.06 -5.71
CA LEU A 18 34.69 20.01 -6.82
C LEU A 18 33.74 19.68 -8.00
N PRO A 19 33.65 18.42 -8.50
CA PRO A 19 32.74 18.11 -9.60
C PRO A 19 31.26 18.30 -9.23
N THR A 20 30.88 17.96 -8.00
CA THR A 20 29.51 18.17 -7.48
C THR A 20 29.18 19.67 -7.39
N LEU A 21 30.12 20.48 -6.90
CA LEU A 21 29.96 21.93 -6.84
C LEU A 21 29.83 22.56 -8.23
N VAL A 22 30.58 22.07 -9.22
CA VAL A 22 30.48 22.54 -10.62
C VAL A 22 29.11 22.24 -11.22
N ASN A 23 28.58 21.02 -11.05
CA ASN A 23 27.24 20.66 -11.56
C ASN A 23 26.13 21.49 -10.90
N ASN A 24 26.19 21.67 -9.59
CA ASN A 24 25.22 22.50 -8.86
C ASN A 24 25.27 23.96 -9.33
N ALA A 25 26.48 24.50 -9.58
CA ALA A 25 26.66 25.84 -10.09
C ALA A 25 26.11 26.03 -11.52
N LEU A 26 26.23 25.02 -12.39
CA LEU A 26 25.61 25.04 -13.71
C LEU A 26 24.08 24.98 -13.63
N ALA A 27 23.52 24.14 -12.75
CA ALA A 27 22.09 24.13 -12.50
C ALA A 27 21.59 25.44 -11.88
N ALA A 28 22.41 26.12 -11.07
CA ALA A 28 22.09 27.43 -10.51
C ALA A 28 22.04 28.52 -11.61
N ASN A 29 22.93 28.45 -12.61
CA ASN A 29 22.89 29.33 -13.78
C ASN A 29 21.54 29.21 -14.54
N ASP A 30 21.05 28.00 -14.77
CA ASP A 30 19.77 27.81 -15.47
C ASP A 30 18.57 28.31 -14.65
N ARG A 31 18.60 28.15 -13.32
CA ARG A 31 17.63 28.76 -12.40
C ARG A 31 17.68 30.29 -12.45
N ILE A 32 18.87 30.90 -12.45
CA ILE A 32 19.04 32.36 -12.57
C ILE A 32 18.49 32.88 -13.89
N LYS A 33 18.78 32.22 -15.01
CA LYS A 33 18.24 32.60 -16.33
C LYS A 33 16.72 32.63 -16.31
N TYR A 34 16.09 31.59 -15.79
CA TYR A 34 14.64 31.55 -15.63
C TYR A 34 14.13 32.72 -14.77
N LEU A 35 14.72 32.94 -13.60
CA LEU A 35 14.31 34.03 -12.69
C LEU A 35 14.44 35.41 -13.35
N PHE A 36 15.50 35.65 -14.14
CA PHE A 36 15.66 36.88 -14.90
C PHE A 36 14.58 37.03 -15.97
N THR A 37 14.32 35.97 -16.75
CA THR A 37 13.25 35.99 -17.77
C THR A 37 11.88 36.22 -17.12
N LEU A 38 11.63 35.62 -15.96
CA LEU A 38 10.38 35.80 -15.21
C LEU A 38 10.20 37.24 -14.74
N LEU A 39 11.24 37.85 -14.16
CA LEU A 39 11.21 39.25 -13.71
C LEU A 39 11.04 40.23 -14.88
N GLN A 40 11.70 39.99 -16.01
CA GLN A 40 11.54 40.78 -17.23
C GLN A 40 10.13 40.66 -17.81
N ALA A 41 9.58 39.44 -17.87
CA ALA A 41 8.22 39.21 -18.35
C ALA A 41 7.17 39.85 -17.43
N ALA A 42 7.35 39.74 -16.11
CA ALA A 42 6.50 40.38 -15.10
C ALA A 42 6.51 41.91 -15.23
N ARG A 43 7.71 42.52 -15.38
CA ARG A 43 7.86 43.95 -15.65
C ARG A 43 7.15 44.35 -16.95
N SER A 44 7.41 43.65 -18.05
CA SER A 44 6.82 43.96 -19.36
C SER A 44 5.29 43.88 -19.34
N ARG A 45 4.74 42.89 -18.63
CA ARG A 45 3.30 42.71 -18.42
C ARG A 45 2.69 43.83 -17.56
N ALA A 46 3.37 44.26 -16.51
CA ALA A 46 2.94 45.39 -15.70
C ALA A 46 2.89 46.71 -16.50
N GLU A 47 3.77 46.87 -17.51
CA GLU A 47 3.77 48.03 -18.42
C GLU A 47 2.72 47.92 -19.52
N ASN A 48 2.40 46.69 -19.96
CA ASN A 48 1.47 46.42 -21.03
C ASN A 48 0.39 45.43 -20.58
N PRO A 49 -0.60 45.85 -19.76
CA PRO A 49 -1.62 44.96 -19.18
C PRO A 49 -2.54 44.27 -20.19
N HIS A 50 -2.48 44.66 -21.47
CA HIS A 50 -3.27 44.09 -22.56
C HIS A 50 -2.45 43.24 -23.54
N ALA A 51 -1.13 43.15 -23.37
CA ALA A 51 -0.29 42.31 -24.22
C ALA A 51 -0.42 40.82 -23.85
N ASP A 52 -0.33 39.95 -24.85
CA ASP A 52 -0.23 38.51 -24.64
C ASP A 52 1.01 38.18 -23.80
N PHE A 53 0.88 37.23 -22.89
CA PHE A 53 1.96 36.84 -21.97
C PHE A 53 2.16 35.32 -21.96
N SER A 54 3.40 34.91 -21.72
CA SER A 54 3.74 33.51 -21.41
C SER A 54 3.76 33.31 -19.90
N SER A 55 3.26 32.16 -19.43
CA SER A 55 3.41 31.76 -18.03
C SER A 55 4.83 31.28 -17.70
N LEU A 56 5.69 31.13 -18.72
CA LEU A 56 7.06 30.60 -18.63
C LEU A 56 7.13 29.21 -17.95
N ARG A 57 6.05 28.43 -18.07
CA ARG A 57 5.93 27.14 -17.38
C ARG A 57 6.95 26.13 -17.89
N VAL A 58 7.17 26.09 -19.21
CA VAL A 58 8.11 25.16 -19.85
C VAL A 58 9.54 25.47 -19.40
N GLU A 59 9.88 26.76 -19.33
CA GLU A 59 11.16 27.27 -18.89
C GLU A 59 11.39 27.01 -17.39
N ARG A 60 10.34 27.13 -16.57
CA ARG A 60 10.39 26.78 -15.13
C ARG A 60 10.71 25.29 -14.93
N GLU A 61 9.99 24.43 -15.64
CA GLU A 61 10.14 22.98 -15.56
C GLU A 61 11.53 22.56 -16.06
N ALA A 62 12.02 23.18 -17.14
CA ALA A 62 13.37 22.97 -17.66
C ALA A 62 14.48 23.41 -16.68
N ALA A 63 14.27 24.49 -15.93
CA ALA A 63 15.19 24.97 -14.89
C ALA A 63 15.10 24.16 -13.57
N GLY A 64 14.25 23.14 -13.49
CA GLY A 64 14.13 22.27 -12.31
C GLY A 64 13.42 22.92 -11.11
N ILE A 65 12.68 24.01 -11.30
CA ILE A 65 11.98 24.72 -10.22
C ILE A 65 10.60 24.09 -10.01
N GLY A 66 10.37 23.43 -8.87
CA GLY A 66 9.13 22.67 -8.60
C GLY A 66 7.91 23.49 -8.16
N THR A 67 8.05 24.79 -7.89
CA THR A 67 6.94 25.62 -7.39
C THR A 67 6.03 26.10 -8.53
N THR A 68 4.78 25.65 -8.54
CA THR A 68 3.78 26.07 -9.54
C THR A 68 3.25 27.49 -9.29
N VAL A 69 3.63 28.12 -8.17
CA VAL A 69 3.22 29.48 -7.83
C VAL A 69 3.72 30.49 -8.87
N TYR A 70 4.90 30.25 -9.45
CA TYR A 70 5.52 31.14 -10.42
C TYR A 70 4.82 31.19 -11.78
N ASP A 71 4.00 30.19 -12.10
CA ASP A 71 3.23 30.16 -13.34
C ASP A 71 2.20 31.31 -13.43
N ARG A 72 1.87 31.96 -12.30
CA ARG A 72 0.92 33.09 -12.24
C ARG A 72 1.58 34.46 -12.10
N VAL A 73 2.87 34.51 -11.77
CA VAL A 73 3.57 35.77 -11.43
C VAL A 73 3.44 36.79 -12.55
N VAL A 74 3.64 36.38 -13.81
CA VAL A 74 3.50 37.28 -14.97
C VAL A 74 2.07 37.81 -15.05
N ALA A 75 1.07 36.92 -15.02
CA ALA A 75 -0.35 37.29 -15.17
C ALA A 75 -0.84 38.29 -14.11
N GLU A 76 -0.33 38.12 -12.88
CA GLU A 76 -0.72 38.89 -11.68
C GLU A 76 0.17 40.12 -11.44
N SER A 77 1.13 40.42 -12.33
CA SER A 77 1.98 41.61 -12.22
C SER A 77 1.29 42.86 -12.76
N GLU A 78 1.36 43.96 -11.99
CA GLU A 78 0.67 45.21 -12.30
C GLU A 78 1.55 46.45 -12.04
N SER A 79 1.21 47.57 -12.69
CA SER A 79 1.86 48.86 -12.43
C SER A 79 1.42 49.40 -11.06
N ALA A 80 2.38 49.79 -10.21
CA ALA A 80 2.13 50.28 -8.84
C ALA A 80 2.49 51.77 -8.65
N GLY A 81 2.80 52.48 -9.74
CA GLY A 81 3.20 53.88 -9.72
C GLY A 81 4.19 54.20 -10.84
N GLU A 82 4.63 55.45 -10.92
CA GLU A 82 5.68 55.85 -11.86
C GLU A 82 6.99 55.13 -11.50
N GLY A 83 7.51 54.32 -12.42
CA GLY A 83 8.77 53.58 -12.23
C GLY A 83 8.69 52.34 -11.34
N VAL A 84 7.55 52.01 -10.75
CA VAL A 84 7.39 50.90 -9.79
C VAL A 84 6.37 49.87 -10.30
N VAL A 85 6.70 48.60 -10.18
CA VAL A 85 5.83 47.47 -10.51
C VAL A 85 5.56 46.62 -9.28
N ARG A 86 4.35 46.06 -9.22
CA ARG A 86 4.00 45.03 -8.25
C ARG A 86 4.18 43.67 -8.90
N ILE A 87 5.06 42.85 -8.35
CA ILE A 87 5.34 41.49 -8.80
C ILE A 87 5.06 40.55 -7.62
N PRO A 88 4.07 39.66 -7.73
CA PRO A 88 3.76 38.71 -6.66
C PRO A 88 5.00 37.88 -6.28
N HIS A 89 5.23 37.73 -4.98
CA HIS A 89 6.36 36.98 -4.44
C HIS A 89 7.73 37.57 -4.79
N SER A 90 7.84 38.88 -5.07
CA SER A 90 9.11 39.49 -5.45
C SER A 90 10.22 39.29 -4.41
N ALA A 91 9.89 39.31 -3.12
CA ALA A 91 10.86 39.02 -2.06
C ALA A 91 11.48 37.62 -2.18
N GLN A 92 10.65 36.62 -2.52
CA GLN A 92 11.11 35.26 -2.74
C GLN A 92 11.96 35.18 -4.02
N LEU A 93 11.51 35.78 -5.12
CA LEU A 93 12.23 35.77 -6.40
C LEU A 93 13.64 36.38 -6.26
N PHE A 94 13.76 37.57 -5.67
CA PHE A 94 15.06 38.19 -5.44
C PHE A 94 15.91 37.44 -4.41
N GLY A 95 15.30 36.84 -3.39
CA GLY A 95 15.97 35.94 -2.45
C GLY A 95 16.57 34.71 -3.15
N GLU A 96 15.82 34.10 -4.07
CA GLU A 96 16.29 32.99 -4.88
C GLU A 96 17.41 33.41 -5.84
N VAL A 97 17.35 34.60 -6.45
CA VAL A 97 18.47 35.13 -7.25
C VAL A 97 19.76 35.19 -6.41
N ARG A 98 19.72 35.74 -5.19
CA ARG A 98 20.90 35.80 -4.30
C ARG A 98 21.43 34.40 -3.95
N SER A 99 20.53 33.51 -3.55
CA SER A 99 20.90 32.14 -3.19
C SER A 99 21.56 31.40 -4.36
N ASN A 100 21.01 31.52 -5.56
CA ASN A 100 21.57 30.85 -6.74
C ASN A 100 22.89 31.50 -7.19
N LEU A 101 23.08 32.82 -7.03
CA LEU A 101 24.37 33.49 -7.32
C LEU A 101 25.49 32.96 -6.41
N LEU A 102 25.22 32.82 -5.12
CA LEU A 102 26.16 32.24 -4.16
C LEU A 102 26.47 30.77 -4.51
N GLU A 103 25.45 29.99 -4.85
CA GLU A 103 25.61 28.60 -5.28
C GLU A 103 26.47 28.49 -6.55
N MET A 104 26.26 29.38 -7.52
CA MET A 104 27.04 29.46 -8.76
C MET A 104 28.51 29.85 -8.52
N ALA A 105 28.77 30.75 -7.57
CA ALA A 105 30.13 31.20 -7.24
C ALA A 105 30.93 30.17 -6.42
N THR A 106 30.26 29.28 -5.68
CA THR A 106 30.87 28.36 -4.71
C THR A 106 32.07 27.55 -5.25
N PRO A 107 32.00 26.84 -6.39
CA PRO A 107 33.16 26.09 -6.93
C PRO A 107 34.32 26.99 -7.35
N LEU A 108 34.04 28.21 -7.82
CA LEU A 108 35.07 29.16 -8.26
C LEU A 108 35.80 29.75 -7.06
N LEU A 109 35.06 30.10 -6.01
CA LEU A 109 35.61 30.66 -4.76
C LEU A 109 36.45 29.67 -3.95
N SER A 110 36.37 28.37 -4.26
CA SER A 110 37.07 27.30 -3.54
C SER A 110 38.52 27.12 -3.99
N ARG A 111 38.97 27.80 -5.05
CA ARG A 111 40.31 27.64 -5.65
C ARG A 111 41.38 28.58 -5.07
N ASP A 112 40.97 29.57 -4.28
CA ASP A 112 41.83 30.58 -3.62
C ASP A 112 42.86 31.23 -4.55
N ASP A 113 42.45 31.56 -5.79
CA ASP A 113 43.24 32.26 -6.80
C ASP A 113 42.79 33.72 -7.01
N ASP A 114 43.51 34.50 -7.82
CA ASP A 114 43.22 35.92 -8.09
C ASP A 114 41.83 36.09 -8.77
N ASP A 115 41.41 35.12 -9.58
CA ASP A 115 40.09 35.07 -10.21
C ASP A 115 38.99 34.89 -9.14
N ALA A 116 39.20 34.01 -8.16
CA ALA A 116 38.29 33.82 -7.02
C ALA A 116 38.13 35.10 -6.17
N HIS A 117 39.21 35.85 -5.95
CA HIS A 117 39.15 37.13 -5.22
C HIS A 117 38.32 38.17 -5.97
N THR A 118 38.55 38.29 -7.28
CA THR A 118 37.80 39.20 -8.16
C THR A 118 36.30 38.87 -8.18
N ILE A 119 35.94 37.58 -8.28
CA ILE A 119 34.54 37.14 -8.24
C ILE A 119 33.91 37.44 -6.87
N ARG A 120 34.65 37.24 -5.78
CA ARG A 120 34.16 37.48 -4.41
C ARG A 120 33.80 38.95 -4.19
N GLU A 121 34.66 39.87 -4.62
CA GLU A 121 34.43 41.31 -4.50
C GLU A 121 33.24 41.77 -5.34
N ARG A 122 33.16 41.33 -6.60
CA ARG A 122 32.04 41.64 -7.49
C ARG A 122 30.72 41.09 -6.95
N LEU A 123 30.71 39.86 -6.45
CA LEU A 123 29.53 39.23 -5.87
C LEU A 123 29.00 40.02 -4.67
N GLN A 124 29.87 40.39 -3.73
CA GLN A 124 29.48 41.19 -2.56
C GLN A 124 28.93 42.57 -2.94
N ALA A 125 29.54 43.24 -3.90
CA ALA A 125 29.08 44.56 -4.37
C ALA A 125 27.73 44.48 -5.11
N LEU A 126 27.55 43.48 -5.96
CA LEU A 126 26.35 43.32 -6.79
C LEU A 126 25.17 42.73 -6.02
N GLU A 127 25.41 41.88 -5.02
CA GLU A 127 24.36 41.31 -4.16
C GLU A 127 23.59 42.41 -3.41
N GLN A 128 24.28 43.47 -2.97
CA GLN A 128 23.68 44.63 -2.32
C GLN A 128 22.77 45.45 -3.25
N ARG A 129 22.93 45.32 -4.57
CA ARG A 129 22.12 46.03 -5.58
C ARG A 129 20.85 45.28 -5.96
N ILE A 130 20.71 44.02 -5.52
CA ILE A 130 19.49 43.23 -5.74
C ILE A 130 18.40 43.74 -4.79
N PRO A 131 17.19 44.08 -5.29
CA PRO A 131 16.09 44.56 -4.44
C PRO A 131 15.66 43.54 -3.38
N THR A 132 15.19 44.01 -2.23
CA THR A 132 14.61 43.13 -1.19
C THR A 132 13.25 42.57 -1.61
N GLY A 133 12.51 43.28 -2.46
CA GLY A 133 11.19 42.88 -2.94
C GLY A 133 10.10 42.93 -1.87
N GLU A 134 10.30 43.71 -0.81
CA GLU A 134 9.32 43.87 0.28
C GLU A 134 7.99 44.42 -0.25
N GLY A 135 6.89 43.85 0.25
CA GLY A 135 5.54 44.28 -0.13
C GLY A 135 5.14 43.97 -1.58
N ASP A 136 5.82 43.03 -2.24
CA ASP A 136 5.64 42.71 -3.66
C ASP A 136 6.00 43.87 -4.61
N LEU A 137 6.76 44.87 -4.16
CA LEU A 137 7.13 46.04 -4.96
C LEU A 137 8.57 45.98 -5.44
N ALA A 138 8.78 46.38 -6.69
CA ALA A 138 10.10 46.48 -7.30
C ALA A 138 10.19 47.70 -8.23
N GLU A 139 11.32 48.41 -8.19
CA GLU A 139 11.62 49.46 -9.17
C GLU A 139 11.99 48.83 -10.52
N LYS A 140 11.41 49.36 -11.60
CA LYS A 140 11.68 48.89 -12.97
C LYS A 140 13.17 48.98 -13.32
N ALA A 141 13.79 50.11 -12.98
CA ALA A 141 15.22 50.34 -13.20
C ALA A 141 16.10 49.34 -12.45
N ALA A 142 15.65 48.83 -11.29
CA ALA A 142 16.40 47.83 -10.54
C ALA A 142 16.28 46.42 -11.16
N ILE A 143 15.11 46.07 -11.72
CA ILE A 143 14.93 44.84 -12.51
C ILE A 143 15.82 44.88 -13.75
N ASP A 144 15.88 46.03 -14.43
CA ASP A 144 16.74 46.22 -15.60
C ASP A 144 18.22 46.10 -15.20
N ALA A 145 18.64 46.76 -14.13
CA ALA A 145 20.02 46.74 -13.65
C ALA A 145 20.55 45.34 -13.30
N ILE A 146 19.68 44.40 -12.90
CA ILE A 146 20.09 43.02 -12.61
C ILE A 146 19.96 42.07 -13.82
N THR A 147 19.10 42.39 -14.80
CA THR A 147 18.77 41.49 -15.91
C THR A 147 19.37 41.91 -17.26
N GLU A 148 19.82 43.16 -17.43
CA GLU A 148 20.40 43.66 -18.67
C GLU A 148 21.87 43.23 -18.87
N GLY A 149 22.18 42.78 -20.09
CA GLY A 149 23.51 42.35 -20.52
C GLY A 149 24.38 43.44 -21.16
N GLN A 150 23.88 44.68 -21.25
CA GLN A 150 24.65 45.84 -21.72
C GLN A 150 24.56 46.95 -20.69
N SER A 151 25.67 47.23 -20.03
CA SER A 151 25.83 48.42 -19.21
C SER A 151 26.52 49.50 -20.04
N GLY A 152 25.96 50.71 -20.04
CA GLY A 152 26.80 51.89 -20.23
C GLY A 152 27.82 51.95 -19.09
N ASP A 153 29.08 51.63 -19.39
CA ASP A 153 30.28 51.83 -18.55
C ASP A 153 30.32 51.22 -17.12
N GLY A 154 29.45 50.27 -16.74
CA GLY A 154 29.38 49.71 -15.36
C GLY A 154 29.30 48.17 -15.25
N ASP A 155 29.45 47.62 -14.04
CA ASP A 155 29.27 46.17 -13.75
C ASP A 155 27.80 45.83 -13.39
N SER A 156 27.33 44.62 -13.74
CA SER A 156 25.96 44.16 -13.51
C SER A 156 25.87 42.70 -13.05
N VAL A 157 24.74 42.32 -12.43
CA VAL A 157 24.52 40.94 -11.97
C VAL A 157 24.54 39.98 -13.15
N HIS A 158 23.91 40.34 -14.28
CA HIS A 158 23.92 39.53 -15.49
C HIS A 158 25.34 39.29 -16.03
N LEU A 159 26.20 40.33 -16.03
CA LEU A 159 27.59 40.20 -16.46
C LEU A 159 28.40 39.29 -15.54
N LEU A 160 28.22 39.41 -14.23
CA LEU A 160 28.85 38.50 -13.26
C LEU A 160 28.41 37.05 -13.50
N VAL A 161 27.11 36.80 -13.74
CA VAL A 161 26.60 35.46 -14.08
C VAL A 161 27.25 34.93 -15.35
N MET A 162 27.38 35.75 -16.40
CA MET A 162 28.05 35.33 -17.64
C MET A 162 29.54 35.00 -17.43
N ASP A 163 30.26 35.82 -16.66
CA ASP A 163 31.66 35.59 -16.37
C ASP A 163 31.88 34.34 -15.51
N MET A 164 31.05 34.15 -14.47
CA MET A 164 31.03 32.92 -13.68
C MET A 164 30.68 31.72 -14.55
N HIS A 165 29.73 31.82 -15.48
CA HIS A 165 29.39 30.73 -16.40
C HIS A 165 30.56 30.37 -17.33
N ARG A 166 31.29 31.35 -17.87
CA ARG A 166 32.50 31.08 -18.66
C ARG A 166 33.60 30.45 -17.81
N ALA A 167 33.78 30.88 -16.57
CA ALA A 167 34.75 30.29 -15.64
C ALA A 167 34.35 28.85 -15.27
N LEU A 168 33.06 28.58 -15.03
CA LEU A 168 32.52 27.25 -14.79
C LEU A 168 32.67 26.33 -15.99
N ASN A 169 32.43 26.81 -17.21
CA ASN A 169 32.61 26.01 -18.42
C ASN A 169 34.09 25.70 -18.69
N ARG A 170 35.01 26.62 -18.36
CA ARG A 170 36.46 26.34 -18.37
C ARG A 170 36.81 25.27 -17.33
N LEU A 171 36.34 25.45 -16.10
CA LEU A 171 36.53 24.49 -15.01
C LEU A 171 35.96 23.10 -15.35
N GLN A 172 34.80 23.05 -16.01
CA GLN A 172 34.17 21.83 -16.52
C GLN A 172 34.94 21.22 -17.70
N GLY A 173 35.57 22.04 -18.56
CA GLY A 173 36.42 21.57 -19.65
C GLY A 173 37.74 20.98 -19.15
N ASP A 174 38.32 21.57 -18.12
CA ASP A 174 39.53 21.08 -17.45
C ASP A 174 39.26 19.78 -16.66
N LEU A 175 38.06 19.67 -16.09
CA LEU A 175 37.51 18.44 -15.54
C LEU A 175 37.06 17.53 -16.70
N ALA A 176 37.97 16.80 -17.33
CA ALA A 176 37.67 15.87 -18.44
C ALA A 176 36.39 15.07 -18.14
N SER A 177 35.27 15.49 -18.75
CA SER A 177 33.94 15.01 -18.41
C SER A 177 33.41 14.14 -19.53
N GLU A 178 33.38 12.84 -19.28
CA GLU A 178 32.68 11.88 -20.14
C GLU A 178 31.34 11.55 -19.50
N VAL A 179 30.29 11.42 -20.32
CA VAL A 179 29.00 10.90 -19.87
C VAL A 179 28.93 9.42 -20.21
N ILE A 180 29.00 8.56 -19.19
CA ILE A 180 28.94 7.11 -19.35
C ILE A 180 27.57 6.63 -18.92
N ASP A 181 26.73 6.25 -19.89
CA ASP A 181 25.42 5.65 -19.62
C ASP A 181 24.51 6.51 -18.70
N GLY A 182 24.71 7.83 -18.73
CA GLY A 182 24.01 8.83 -17.92
C GLY A 182 24.72 9.23 -16.62
N ALA A 183 25.86 8.63 -16.29
CA ALA A 183 26.72 9.08 -15.19
C ALA A 183 27.67 10.18 -15.66
N MET A 184 27.80 11.24 -14.86
CA MET A 184 28.82 12.27 -15.05
C MET A 184 30.14 11.73 -14.51
N THR A 185 31.13 11.58 -15.38
CA THR A 185 32.41 10.99 -14.97
C THR A 185 33.55 11.99 -15.11
N TYR A 186 34.50 11.94 -14.19
CA TYR A 186 35.62 12.86 -14.13
C TYR A 186 36.91 12.08 -13.84
N LEU A 187 37.99 12.42 -14.54
CA LEU A 187 39.35 11.92 -14.23
C LEU A 187 39.42 10.38 -14.10
N LEU A 188 38.73 9.64 -14.97
CA LEU A 188 38.74 8.17 -14.94
C LEU A 188 40.05 7.59 -15.51
N ASP A 189 40.49 6.45 -14.97
CA ASP A 189 41.59 5.66 -15.55
C ASP A 189 41.06 4.60 -16.54
N GLU A 190 41.96 4.00 -17.32
CA GLU A 190 41.63 2.86 -18.19
C GLU A 190 41.00 1.70 -17.38
N GLY A 191 39.83 1.23 -17.81
CA GLY A 191 39.08 0.15 -17.17
C GLY A 191 37.94 0.61 -16.24
N ASP A 192 37.96 1.86 -15.73
CA ASP A 192 36.89 2.37 -14.86
C ASP A 192 35.55 2.47 -15.57
N GLN A 193 35.58 2.73 -16.87
CA GLN A 193 34.38 2.85 -17.68
C GLN A 193 33.50 1.59 -17.58
N GLU A 194 34.08 0.39 -17.55
CA GLU A 194 33.33 -0.86 -17.43
C GLU A 194 32.65 -0.99 -16.06
N ILE A 195 33.34 -0.58 -15.00
CA ILE A 195 32.81 -0.58 -13.63
C ILE A 195 31.65 0.41 -13.50
N VAL A 196 31.79 1.62 -14.06
CA VAL A 196 30.72 2.63 -14.11
C VAL A 196 29.52 2.12 -14.91
N ARG A 197 29.75 1.53 -16.09
CA ARG A 197 28.69 0.93 -16.92
C ARG A 197 27.94 -0.18 -16.18
N ALA A 198 28.64 -1.01 -15.41
CA ALA A 198 28.02 -2.08 -14.63
C ALA A 198 27.07 -1.52 -13.56
N PHE A 199 27.50 -0.51 -12.81
CA PHE A 199 26.62 0.18 -11.86
C PHE A 199 25.41 0.83 -12.55
N MET A 200 25.66 1.55 -13.64
CA MET A 200 24.63 2.27 -14.39
C MET A 200 23.65 1.33 -15.11
N SER A 201 24.04 0.10 -15.49
CA SER A 201 23.09 -0.89 -16.01
C SER A 201 22.02 -1.23 -14.96
N GLY A 202 22.43 -1.33 -13.69
CA GLY A 202 21.55 -1.52 -12.55
C GLY A 202 20.57 -0.37 -12.36
N VAL A 203 21.10 0.86 -12.28
CA VAL A 203 20.31 2.08 -12.12
C VAL A 203 19.27 2.19 -13.25
N ARG A 204 19.71 2.06 -14.51
CA ARG A 204 18.81 2.18 -15.67
C ARG A 204 17.73 1.10 -15.73
N ARG A 205 18.03 -0.14 -15.30
CA ARG A 205 17.04 -1.23 -15.27
C ARG A 205 15.79 -0.83 -14.47
N THR A 206 15.99 -0.14 -13.35
CA THR A 206 14.90 0.21 -12.42
C THR A 206 14.54 1.70 -12.44
N ALA A 207 15.30 2.54 -13.14
CA ALA A 207 15.04 3.99 -13.26
C ALA A 207 13.61 4.33 -13.71
N PRO A 208 12.97 3.61 -14.67
CA PRO A 208 11.59 3.87 -15.06
C PRO A 208 10.58 3.81 -13.89
N LEU A 209 10.90 3.06 -12.82
CA LEU A 209 10.05 2.93 -11.64
C LEU A 209 9.92 4.21 -10.81
N LYS A 210 10.77 5.22 -11.03
CA LYS A 210 10.64 6.54 -10.39
C LYS A 210 9.66 7.48 -11.11
N PHE A 211 9.27 7.15 -12.34
CA PHE A 211 8.52 8.02 -13.24
C PHE A 211 9.17 9.42 -13.32
N ASP A 212 8.38 10.48 -13.16
CA ASP A 212 8.84 11.87 -13.24
C ASP A 212 9.54 12.36 -11.97
N HIS A 213 9.73 11.50 -10.95
CA HIS A 213 10.38 11.92 -9.71
C HIS A 213 11.88 12.22 -9.96
N PRO A 214 12.42 13.35 -9.46
CA PRO A 214 13.84 13.68 -9.59
C PRO A 214 14.74 12.71 -8.79
N GLY A 215 16.02 12.65 -9.15
CA GLY A 215 17.03 11.81 -8.49
C GLY A 215 17.57 10.67 -9.37
N LEU A 216 18.41 9.84 -8.76
CA LEU A 216 19.28 8.83 -9.35
C LEU A 216 20.43 9.37 -10.21
N GLY A 217 20.74 10.68 -10.12
CA GLY A 217 21.92 11.23 -10.77
C GLY A 217 23.18 10.58 -10.21
N THR A 218 24.07 10.12 -11.09
CA THR A 218 25.32 9.45 -10.70
C THR A 218 26.52 10.27 -11.11
N THR A 219 27.45 10.47 -10.18
CA THR A 219 28.79 11.01 -10.45
C THR A 219 29.82 9.92 -10.21
N ALA A 220 30.82 9.81 -11.08
CA ALA A 220 31.96 8.92 -10.89
C ALA A 220 33.26 9.70 -10.99
N THR A 221 34.21 9.45 -10.10
CA THR A 221 35.54 10.06 -10.17
C THR A 221 36.58 9.12 -9.57
N ARG A 222 37.81 9.18 -10.07
CA ARG A 222 38.93 8.48 -9.45
C ARG A 222 39.64 9.39 -8.45
N ASN A 223 40.02 8.80 -7.31
CA ASN A 223 40.86 9.44 -6.30
C ASN A 223 41.96 8.45 -5.87
N GLY A 224 43.15 8.60 -6.46
CA GLY A 224 44.26 7.66 -6.28
C GLY A 224 43.87 6.23 -6.71
N PRO A 225 44.01 5.20 -5.85
CA PRO A 225 43.68 3.83 -6.21
C PRO A 225 42.17 3.54 -6.27
N ARG A 226 41.33 4.47 -5.77
CA ARG A 226 39.89 4.25 -5.58
C ARG A 226 39.07 4.90 -6.68
N LEU A 227 38.14 4.14 -7.26
CA LEU A 227 37.03 4.69 -8.04
C LEU A 227 35.88 4.99 -7.09
N ILE A 228 35.35 6.20 -7.13
CA ILE A 228 34.28 6.67 -6.25
C ILE A 228 33.04 6.92 -7.09
N LEU A 229 31.94 6.26 -6.73
CA LEU A 229 30.61 6.47 -7.31
C LEU A 229 29.73 7.17 -6.28
N GLN A 230 29.11 8.29 -6.64
CA GLN A 230 28.11 8.96 -5.83
C GLN A 230 26.77 8.91 -6.55
N ASN A 231 25.69 8.55 -5.86
CA ASN A 231 24.34 8.64 -6.42
C ASN A 231 23.43 9.54 -5.58
N ASP A 232 22.64 10.37 -6.25
CA ASP A 232 21.68 11.26 -5.61
C ASP A 232 20.31 10.60 -5.44
N ILE A 233 20.06 10.06 -4.26
CA ILE A 233 18.86 9.25 -3.93
C ILE A 233 17.75 10.04 -3.20
N GLY A 234 17.81 11.38 -3.20
CA GLY A 234 16.71 12.20 -2.68
C GLY A 234 16.94 13.70 -2.60
N MET A 235 15.84 14.45 -2.48
CA MET A 235 15.85 15.92 -2.46
C MET A 235 16.33 16.55 -1.14
N THR A 236 16.57 15.76 -0.09
CA THR A 236 17.07 16.32 1.19
C THR A 236 18.59 16.20 1.28
N ASP A 237 19.19 17.15 1.98
CA ASP A 237 20.64 17.30 2.08
C ASP A 237 21.35 16.17 2.86
N ALA A 238 20.62 15.19 3.40
CA ALA A 238 21.17 14.15 4.28
C ALA A 238 21.19 12.74 3.66
N HIS A 239 20.68 12.57 2.44
CA HIS A 239 20.68 11.28 1.75
C HIS A 239 21.86 11.20 0.79
N VAL A 240 23.02 10.76 1.29
CA VAL A 240 24.23 10.59 0.49
C VAL A 240 24.53 9.11 0.36
N LEU A 241 24.70 8.65 -0.88
CA LEU A 241 25.21 7.31 -1.19
C LEU A 241 26.53 7.45 -1.93
N VAL A 242 27.59 6.89 -1.36
CA VAL A 242 28.90 6.77 -1.98
C VAL A 242 29.28 5.29 -2.05
N ILE A 243 29.87 4.85 -3.15
CA ILE A 243 30.44 3.51 -3.32
C ILE A 243 31.88 3.69 -3.75
N ASN A 244 32.80 3.22 -2.91
CA ASN A 244 34.23 3.19 -3.19
C ASN A 244 34.62 1.82 -3.72
N ILE A 245 35.34 1.79 -4.83
CA ILE A 245 35.85 0.56 -5.44
C ILE A 245 37.38 0.63 -5.42
N GLU A 246 38.00 -0.35 -4.74
CA GLU A 246 39.44 -0.54 -4.69
C GLU A 246 39.76 -2.00 -5.03
N GLY A 247 40.38 -2.23 -6.19
CA GLY A 247 40.55 -3.58 -6.73
C GLY A 247 39.20 -4.31 -6.86
N LEU A 248 39.07 -5.45 -6.17
CA LEU A 248 37.84 -6.27 -6.16
C LEU A 248 36.91 -5.99 -4.96
N THR A 249 37.19 -4.94 -4.18
CA THR A 249 36.39 -4.61 -2.99
C THR A 249 35.55 -3.37 -3.24
N ALA A 250 34.23 -3.49 -3.05
CA ALA A 250 33.30 -2.39 -3.07
C ALA A 250 32.86 -2.04 -1.63
N THR A 251 32.96 -0.77 -1.26
CA THR A 251 32.53 -0.25 0.04
C THR A 251 31.40 0.75 -0.17
N ILE A 252 30.22 0.40 0.30
CA ILE A 252 29.02 1.25 0.27
C ILE A 252 28.97 2.07 1.54
N ILE A 253 28.87 3.39 1.40
CA ILE A 253 28.69 4.36 2.46
C ILE A 253 27.35 5.04 2.23
N TYR A 254 26.42 4.86 3.17
CA TYR A 254 25.07 5.42 3.08
C TYR A 254 24.72 6.24 4.32
N THR A 255 24.20 7.44 4.09
CA THR A 255 23.64 8.31 5.14
C THR A 255 22.15 8.53 5.00
N ASP A 256 21.43 8.56 6.13
CA ASP A 256 20.00 8.85 6.17
C ASP A 256 19.56 9.48 7.51
N ILE A 257 18.52 10.33 7.49
CA ILE A 257 17.91 10.93 8.69
C ILE A 257 16.84 10.02 9.34
N HIS A 258 16.53 8.89 8.70
CA HIS A 258 15.55 7.91 9.15
C HIS A 258 16.18 6.53 9.30
N MET A 259 16.46 6.12 10.54
CA MET A 259 16.94 4.78 10.87
C MET A 259 16.15 3.63 10.18
N PRO A 260 14.80 3.67 10.09
CA PRO A 260 14.06 2.61 9.40
C PRO A 260 14.36 2.48 7.90
N ARG A 261 14.67 3.59 7.20
CA ARG A 261 15.03 3.56 5.77
C ARG A 261 16.46 3.04 5.59
N LEU A 262 17.37 3.39 6.50
CA LEU A 262 18.72 2.83 6.54
C LEU A 262 18.70 1.32 6.75
N GLN A 263 17.94 0.83 7.73
CA GLN A 263 17.77 -0.61 7.96
C GLN A 263 17.11 -1.32 6.78
N PHE A 264 16.13 -0.67 6.14
CA PHE A 264 15.52 -1.18 4.91
C PHE A 264 16.58 -1.33 3.81
N PHE A 265 17.42 -0.31 3.58
CA PHE A 265 18.48 -0.36 2.58
C PHE A 265 19.48 -1.49 2.86
N GLN A 266 19.94 -1.65 4.11
CA GLN A 266 20.80 -2.78 4.50
C GLN A 266 20.13 -4.12 4.18
N GLY A 267 18.84 -4.25 4.48
CA GLY A 267 18.04 -5.45 4.21
C GLY A 267 17.90 -5.79 2.73
N LEU A 268 18.08 -4.83 1.80
CA LEU A 268 18.10 -5.13 0.37
C LEU A 268 19.32 -5.96 -0.06
N PHE A 269 20.36 -6.03 0.77
CA PHE A 269 21.59 -6.80 0.51
C PHE A 269 21.68 -8.09 1.32
N GLU A 270 20.61 -8.47 2.02
CA GLU A 270 20.53 -9.73 2.75
C GLU A 270 20.76 -10.92 1.80
N GLY A 271 21.64 -11.85 2.19
CA GLY A 271 22.02 -12.99 1.34
C GLY A 271 22.92 -12.64 0.14
N LYS A 272 23.41 -11.39 0.02
CA LYS A 272 24.33 -10.95 -1.06
C LYS A 272 25.80 -10.86 -0.64
N GLY A 273 26.14 -11.27 0.58
CA GLY A 273 27.52 -11.30 1.07
C GLY A 273 28.11 -9.95 1.47
N VAL A 274 27.29 -8.90 1.59
CA VAL A 274 27.72 -7.59 2.12
C VAL A 274 27.88 -7.69 3.64
N ARG A 275 29.02 -7.24 4.15
CA ARG A 275 29.30 -7.14 5.58
C ARG A 275 29.08 -5.70 6.04
N TRP A 276 28.03 -5.47 6.82
CA TRP A 276 27.73 -4.15 7.38
C TRP A 276 28.47 -3.93 8.70
N GLY A 277 29.09 -2.77 8.85
CA GLY A 277 29.61 -2.29 10.13
C GLY A 277 28.51 -1.69 11.01
N ASP A 278 28.88 -1.29 12.23
CA ASP A 278 27.97 -0.66 13.17
C ASP A 278 27.39 0.64 12.61
N THR A 279 26.08 0.86 12.82
CA THR A 279 25.43 2.10 12.38
C THR A 279 25.75 3.22 13.37
N LEU A 280 26.43 4.26 12.89
CA LEU A 280 26.82 5.40 13.69
C LEU A 280 25.77 6.50 13.61
N SER A 281 25.44 7.14 14.73
CA SER A 281 24.58 8.33 14.76
C SER A 281 25.45 9.55 15.01
N LYS A 282 25.50 10.46 14.04
CA LYS A 282 26.30 11.68 14.11
C LYS A 282 25.39 12.90 14.27
N LYS A 283 25.88 13.92 14.98
CA LYS A 283 25.20 15.23 15.00
C LYS A 283 25.41 15.88 13.63
N GLY A 284 24.32 16.28 13.00
CA GLY A 284 24.40 17.04 11.75
C GLY A 284 24.65 18.53 12.01
N ALA A 285 25.08 19.24 10.97
CA ALA A 285 24.99 20.69 10.82
C ALA A 285 23.70 21.29 11.39
N GLN A 286 23.74 22.56 11.82
CA GLN A 286 22.55 23.24 12.37
C GLN A 286 21.39 23.35 11.36
N THR A 287 21.67 23.19 10.07
CA THR A 287 20.74 23.23 8.94
C THR A 287 19.96 21.93 8.71
N PHE A 288 20.28 20.81 9.37
CA PHE A 288 19.51 19.57 9.21
C PHE A 288 18.17 19.64 9.97
N GLU A 289 17.09 19.27 9.28
CA GLU A 289 15.72 19.21 9.83
C GLU A 289 15.64 18.32 11.10
N LYS A 290 16.37 17.21 11.08
CA LYS A 290 16.75 16.46 12.28
C LYS A 290 18.23 16.67 12.51
N LYS A 291 18.58 17.26 13.65
CA LYS A 291 19.96 17.55 14.08
C LYS A 291 20.89 16.32 14.22
N ILE A 292 20.45 15.14 13.76
CA ILE A 292 21.14 13.85 13.80
C ILE A 292 20.90 13.15 12.47
N TYR A 293 21.97 12.60 11.89
CA TYR A 293 21.92 11.68 10.75
C TYR A 293 22.59 10.36 11.12
N HIS A 294 22.21 9.29 10.43
CA HIS A 294 22.75 7.95 10.63
C HIS A 294 23.65 7.58 9.44
N LEU A 295 24.76 6.92 9.74
CA LEU A 295 25.76 6.49 8.78
C LEU A 295 25.93 4.97 8.88
N SER A 296 25.94 4.29 7.73
CA SER A 296 26.28 2.88 7.65
C SER A 296 27.27 2.62 6.53
N THR A 297 28.22 1.74 6.82
CA THR A 297 29.24 1.29 5.88
C THR A 297 29.11 -0.22 5.68
N GLY A 298 29.03 -0.65 4.43
CA GLY A 298 28.96 -2.06 4.04
C GLY A 298 30.07 -2.41 3.06
N THR A 299 30.75 -3.53 3.27
CA THR A 299 31.85 -3.98 2.40
C THR A 299 31.50 -5.28 1.71
N TYR A 300 31.79 -5.36 0.42
CA TYR A 300 31.67 -6.54 -0.41
C TYR A 300 32.99 -6.81 -1.13
N THR A 301 33.49 -8.05 -1.03
CA THR A 301 34.71 -8.48 -1.72
C THR A 301 34.32 -9.47 -2.80
N ALA A 302 34.51 -9.08 -4.06
CA ALA A 302 34.18 -9.88 -5.23
C ALA A 302 35.25 -10.95 -5.48
N SER A 303 34.84 -12.05 -6.11
CA SER A 303 35.75 -13.12 -6.56
C SER A 303 36.49 -12.81 -7.86
N GLY A 304 36.04 -11.79 -8.61
CA GLY A 304 36.61 -11.33 -9.87
C GLY A 304 35.81 -10.16 -10.46
N ASN A 305 36.24 -9.64 -11.61
CA ASN A 305 35.62 -8.46 -12.24
C ASN A 305 34.16 -8.68 -12.63
N ASP A 306 33.79 -9.86 -13.15
CA ASP A 306 32.41 -10.19 -13.49
C ASP A 306 31.50 -10.21 -12.25
N ASP A 307 32.02 -10.69 -11.12
CA ASP A 307 31.31 -10.75 -9.86
C ASP A 307 31.10 -9.34 -9.28
N LEU A 308 32.14 -8.50 -9.34
CA LEU A 308 32.06 -7.09 -8.99
C LEU A 308 31.04 -6.34 -9.85
N ALA A 309 31.07 -6.56 -11.17
CA ALA A 309 30.12 -5.95 -12.10
C ALA A 309 28.67 -6.36 -11.80
N ARG A 310 28.42 -7.65 -11.53
CA ARG A 310 27.09 -8.12 -11.11
C ARG A 310 26.64 -7.50 -9.78
N PHE A 311 27.54 -7.39 -8.82
CA PHE A 311 27.25 -6.74 -7.54
C PHE A 311 26.91 -5.25 -7.72
N LEU A 312 27.67 -4.52 -8.52
CA LEU A 312 27.43 -3.09 -8.77
C LEU A 312 26.13 -2.87 -9.53
N SER A 313 25.82 -3.70 -10.53
CA SER A 313 24.52 -3.67 -11.21
C SER A 313 23.37 -3.97 -10.25
N PHE A 314 23.54 -4.94 -9.35
CA PHE A 314 22.57 -5.19 -8.29
C PHE A 314 22.39 -3.97 -7.37
N ALA A 315 23.49 -3.38 -6.87
CA ALA A 315 23.46 -2.22 -6.00
C ALA A 315 22.76 -1.02 -6.65
N GLY A 316 23.09 -0.71 -7.91
CA GLY A 316 22.45 0.35 -8.68
C GLY A 316 20.94 0.13 -8.83
N SER A 317 20.51 -1.12 -9.04
CA SER A 317 19.08 -1.45 -9.19
C SER A 317 18.25 -1.31 -7.90
N ARG A 318 18.89 -1.15 -6.74
CA ARG A 318 18.18 -1.00 -5.46
C ARG A 318 17.83 0.45 -5.12
N LEU A 319 18.46 1.41 -5.79
CA LEU A 319 18.42 2.82 -5.38
C LEU A 319 17.05 3.48 -5.56
N VAL A 320 16.32 3.11 -6.62
CA VAL A 320 14.98 3.66 -6.89
C VAL A 320 14.00 3.39 -5.75
N PHE A 321 14.16 2.27 -5.04
CA PHE A 321 13.26 1.86 -3.96
C PHE A 321 13.42 2.71 -2.68
N LEU A 322 14.43 3.56 -2.63
CA LEU A 322 14.61 4.51 -1.55
C LEU A 322 13.83 5.82 -1.78
N ILE A 323 13.52 6.16 -3.03
CA ILE A 323 12.79 7.39 -3.39
C ILE A 323 11.40 7.36 -2.78
N ASP A 324 11.02 8.39 -2.02
CA ASP A 324 9.72 8.52 -1.37
C ASP A 324 9.31 7.31 -0.49
N TRP A 325 10.27 6.48 -0.07
CA TRP A 325 10.02 5.25 0.70
C TRP A 325 9.26 5.51 2.00
N ASN A 326 9.63 6.56 2.73
CA ASN A 326 8.94 6.93 3.97
C ASN A 326 7.48 7.33 3.72
N ARG A 327 7.20 7.96 2.59
CA ARG A 327 5.83 8.32 2.18
C ARG A 327 5.03 7.07 1.85
N ALA A 328 5.57 6.16 1.05
CA ALA A 328 4.95 4.88 0.73
C ALA A 328 4.67 4.05 2.00
N ARG A 329 5.68 3.90 2.87
CA ARG A 329 5.54 3.19 4.15
C ARG A 329 4.44 3.79 5.02
N LYS A 330 4.38 5.11 5.17
CA LYS A 330 3.34 5.79 5.98
C LYS A 330 1.94 5.50 5.43
N ARG A 331 1.77 5.51 4.10
CA ARG A 331 0.48 5.25 3.45
C ARG A 331 0.05 3.78 3.57
N LEU A 332 0.98 2.84 3.42
CA LEU A 332 0.70 1.41 3.62
C LEU A 332 0.36 1.08 5.08
N ARG A 333 0.94 1.79 6.06
CA ARG A 333 0.66 1.60 7.49
C ARG A 333 -0.78 1.93 7.90
N ASN A 334 -1.55 2.59 7.05
CA ASN A 334 -2.99 2.77 7.27
C ASN A 334 -3.75 1.44 7.16
N PHE A 335 -3.19 0.44 6.47
CA PHE A 335 -3.87 -0.81 6.16
C PHE A 335 -3.11 -2.04 6.70
N LEU A 336 -1.79 -1.94 6.86
CA LEU A 336 -0.91 -3.02 7.28
C LEU A 336 -0.22 -2.70 8.61
N LEU A 337 0.19 -3.74 9.33
CA LEU A 337 1.09 -3.58 10.48
C LEU A 337 2.42 -2.97 10.00
N THR A 338 3.11 -2.27 10.91
CA THR A 338 4.36 -1.55 10.56
C THR A 338 5.43 -2.46 9.98
N LYS A 339 5.57 -3.69 10.49
CA LYS A 339 6.53 -4.68 9.94
C LYS A 339 6.11 -5.13 8.55
N ASP A 340 4.81 -5.41 8.35
CA ASP A 340 4.28 -5.91 7.09
C ASP A 340 4.36 -4.87 5.97
N ALA A 341 4.12 -3.58 6.27
CA ALA A 341 4.33 -2.51 5.31
C ALA A 341 5.79 -2.44 4.80
N VAL A 342 6.76 -2.67 5.69
CA VAL A 342 8.19 -2.74 5.31
C VAL A 342 8.46 -4.01 4.50
N SER A 343 7.90 -5.15 4.90
CA SER A 343 8.03 -6.42 4.16
C SER A 343 7.45 -6.34 2.74
N VAL A 344 6.31 -5.67 2.54
CA VAL A 344 5.72 -5.43 1.21
C VAL A 344 6.63 -4.56 0.35
N LEU A 345 7.20 -3.49 0.90
CA LEU A 345 8.16 -2.65 0.17
C LEU A 345 9.46 -3.41 -0.14
N LYS A 346 9.90 -4.29 0.75
CA LYS A 346 11.09 -5.14 0.51
C LYS A 346 10.80 -6.13 -0.62
N TRP A 347 9.66 -6.81 -0.57
CA TRP A 347 9.20 -7.67 -1.65
C TRP A 347 9.16 -6.93 -2.98
N ALA A 348 8.68 -5.69 -2.97
CA ALA A 348 8.60 -4.87 -4.18
C ALA A 348 10.00 -4.59 -4.76
N ALA A 349 10.97 -4.25 -3.91
CA ALA A 349 12.37 -4.06 -4.32
C ALA A 349 13.04 -5.36 -4.80
N ASP A 350 12.76 -6.49 -4.15
CA ASP A 350 13.29 -7.81 -4.54
C ASP A 350 12.75 -8.28 -5.90
N ASN A 351 11.56 -7.79 -6.31
CA ASN A 351 10.86 -8.16 -7.55
C ASN A 351 10.88 -7.07 -8.63
N ASP A 352 11.66 -6.00 -8.46
CA ASP A 352 11.70 -4.85 -9.36
C ASP A 352 10.32 -4.20 -9.62
N VAL A 353 9.49 -4.10 -8.57
CA VAL A 353 8.15 -3.49 -8.58
C VAL A 353 8.17 -2.11 -7.90
N GLY A 354 7.96 -1.04 -8.66
CA GLY A 354 8.07 0.34 -8.17
C GLY A 354 6.90 0.82 -7.32
N HIS A 355 7.14 1.13 -6.03
CA HIS A 355 6.10 1.67 -5.14
C HIS A 355 5.64 3.10 -5.50
N MET A 356 6.40 3.83 -6.33
CA MET A 356 5.99 5.15 -6.81
C MET A 356 4.69 5.11 -7.60
N GLY A 357 4.43 4.02 -8.32
CA GLY A 357 3.17 3.89 -9.08
C GLY A 357 1.95 3.97 -8.16
N PHE A 358 2.02 3.31 -7.00
CA PHE A 358 0.97 3.39 -5.97
C PHE A 358 0.81 4.82 -5.43
N LEU A 359 1.90 5.54 -5.22
CA LEU A 359 1.85 6.94 -4.76
C LEU A 359 1.20 7.87 -5.79
N LEU A 360 1.53 7.70 -7.08
CA LEU A 360 1.01 8.49 -8.19
C LEU A 360 -0.47 8.25 -8.48
N LEU A 361 -0.96 7.02 -8.21
CA LEU A 361 -2.38 6.67 -8.35
C LEU A 361 -3.25 7.12 -7.17
N GLY A 362 -2.68 7.82 -6.18
CA GLY A 362 -3.42 8.37 -5.04
C GLY A 362 -3.14 7.69 -3.70
N GLY A 363 -2.35 6.61 -3.68
CA GLY A 363 -1.95 5.91 -2.47
C GLY A 363 -3.12 5.35 -1.69
N GLU A 364 -3.21 5.74 -0.43
CA GLU A 364 -4.27 5.37 0.51
C GLU A 364 -5.66 5.82 0.06
N LYS A 365 -5.78 6.96 -0.63
CA LYS A 365 -7.08 7.48 -1.07
C LYS A 365 -7.77 6.52 -2.03
N MET A 366 -7.04 6.01 -3.02
CA MET A 366 -7.55 5.02 -3.97
C MET A 366 -8.08 3.76 -3.27
N ILE A 367 -7.43 3.32 -2.19
CA ILE A 367 -7.88 2.16 -1.43
C ILE A 367 -9.12 2.51 -0.61
N TYR A 368 -9.16 3.67 0.03
CA TYR A 368 -10.37 4.13 0.73
C TYR A 368 -11.57 4.28 -0.23
N ASP A 369 -11.37 4.86 -1.41
CA ASP A 369 -12.42 4.99 -2.44
C ASP A 369 -12.92 3.60 -2.88
N ALA A 370 -12.01 2.63 -3.01
CA ALA A 370 -12.37 1.24 -3.29
C ALA A 370 -13.17 0.59 -2.16
N MET A 371 -12.80 0.88 -0.91
CA MET A 371 -13.49 0.37 0.28
C MET A 371 -14.88 0.98 0.44
N GLU A 372 -15.04 2.29 0.25
CA GLU A 372 -16.34 2.98 0.30
C GLU A 372 -17.30 2.44 -0.77
N MET A 373 -16.81 2.12 -1.97
CA MET A 373 -17.65 1.53 -3.01
C MET A 373 -18.02 0.06 -2.74
N SER A 374 -17.22 -0.64 -1.94
CA SER A 374 -17.44 -2.05 -1.57
C SER A 374 -18.27 -2.27 -0.31
N SER A 375 -18.31 -1.29 0.60
CA SER A 375 -18.96 -1.40 1.90
C SER A 375 -20.21 -0.52 1.96
N ARG A 376 -21.35 -1.12 2.32
CA ARG A 376 -22.67 -0.45 2.37
C ARG A 376 -22.88 0.39 3.64
N VAL A 377 -21.92 0.40 4.56
CA VAL A 377 -21.92 1.20 5.81
C VAL A 377 -20.71 2.14 5.73
N PRO A 378 -20.81 3.40 6.19
CA PRO A 378 -19.66 4.30 6.26
C PRO A 378 -18.56 3.66 7.11
N MET A 379 -17.55 3.11 6.45
CA MET A 379 -16.31 2.67 7.08
C MET A 379 -15.85 3.77 8.04
N ARG A 380 -15.59 3.42 9.30
CA ARG A 380 -14.92 4.36 10.19
C ARG A 380 -13.51 4.57 9.66
N TYR A 381 -13.25 5.75 9.10
CA TYR A 381 -11.91 6.18 8.67
C TYR A 381 -10.88 5.81 9.76
N GLY A 382 -10.02 4.82 9.47
CA GLY A 382 -8.94 4.39 10.37
C GLY A 382 -8.89 2.92 10.76
N GLU A 383 -9.88 2.08 10.41
CA GLU A 383 -9.75 0.63 10.62
C GLU A 383 -8.87 -0.02 9.52
N PRO A 384 -7.79 -0.73 9.89
CA PRO A 384 -6.81 -1.20 8.93
C PRO A 384 -7.27 -2.48 8.23
N LEU A 385 -7.09 -2.55 6.90
CA LEU A 385 -7.53 -3.65 6.03
C LEU A 385 -7.13 -5.07 6.50
N HIS A 386 -6.02 -5.21 7.22
CA HIS A 386 -5.61 -6.49 7.81
C HIS A 386 -6.53 -7.04 8.89
N GLN A 387 -7.37 -6.20 9.51
CA GLN A 387 -8.43 -6.68 10.39
C GLN A 387 -9.52 -7.34 9.55
N ILE A 388 -9.89 -6.70 8.44
CA ILE A 388 -10.96 -7.08 7.53
C ILE A 388 -10.65 -8.35 6.71
N LEU A 389 -9.54 -8.34 5.95
CA LEU A 389 -9.16 -9.45 5.07
C LEU A 389 -8.27 -10.49 5.76
N GLY A 390 -7.77 -10.17 6.96
CA GLY A 390 -6.67 -10.88 7.59
C GLY A 390 -5.30 -10.40 7.10
N ARG A 391 -4.28 -10.69 7.91
CA ARG A 391 -2.89 -10.23 7.71
C ARG A 391 -2.28 -10.71 6.40
N GLU A 392 -2.34 -12.00 6.11
CA GLU A 392 -1.72 -12.62 4.93
C GLU A 392 -2.35 -12.11 3.63
N LYS A 393 -3.69 -12.13 3.55
CA LYS A 393 -4.43 -11.64 2.38
C LYS A 393 -4.24 -10.15 2.14
N SER A 394 -4.08 -9.35 3.19
CA SER A 394 -3.74 -7.93 3.04
C SER A 394 -2.34 -7.73 2.47
N ILE A 395 -1.36 -8.53 2.89
CA ILE A 395 -0.01 -8.50 2.33
C ILE A 395 -0.05 -8.89 0.84
N GLU A 396 -0.71 -10.00 0.49
CA GLU A 396 -0.89 -10.46 -0.90
C GLU A 396 -1.55 -9.38 -1.76
N TYR A 397 -2.63 -8.77 -1.26
CA TYR A 397 -3.34 -7.70 -1.95
C TYR A 397 -2.42 -6.49 -2.19
N PHE A 398 -1.68 -6.00 -1.20
CA PHE A 398 -0.80 -4.85 -1.40
C PHE A 398 0.41 -5.15 -2.30
N GLN A 399 0.94 -6.37 -2.27
CA GLN A 399 1.96 -6.81 -3.23
C GLN A 399 1.41 -6.74 -4.67
N TRP A 400 0.19 -7.21 -4.88
CA TRP A 400 -0.49 -7.11 -6.17
C TRP A 400 -0.79 -5.64 -6.57
N VAL A 401 -1.26 -4.80 -5.64
CA VAL A 401 -1.52 -3.37 -5.88
C VAL A 401 -0.26 -2.65 -6.34
N LEU A 402 0.88 -2.85 -5.67
CA LEU A 402 2.15 -2.23 -6.08
C LEU A 402 2.53 -2.68 -7.50
N ARG A 403 2.37 -3.96 -7.82
CA ARG A 403 2.68 -4.53 -9.14
C ARG A 403 1.80 -3.94 -10.23
N VAL A 404 0.49 -3.94 -10.04
CA VAL A 404 -0.47 -3.41 -11.02
C VAL A 404 -0.31 -1.90 -11.20
N SER A 405 -0.05 -1.17 -10.11
CA SER A 405 0.24 0.26 -10.16
C SER A 405 1.50 0.56 -10.99
N ALA A 406 2.59 -0.15 -10.74
CA ALA A 406 3.85 0.04 -11.45
C ALA A 406 3.74 -0.35 -12.93
N THR A 407 3.28 -1.57 -13.20
CA THR A 407 3.19 -2.12 -14.57
C THR A 407 2.14 -1.39 -15.41
N GLY A 408 1.00 -1.02 -14.83
CA GLY A 408 -0.05 -0.28 -15.53
C GLY A 408 0.42 1.10 -15.99
N LEU A 409 1.10 1.85 -15.12
CA LEU A 409 1.65 3.16 -15.49
C LEU A 409 2.82 3.04 -16.48
N LEU A 410 3.72 2.06 -16.32
CA LEU A 410 4.79 1.82 -17.30
C LEU A 410 4.25 1.45 -18.68
N ALA A 411 3.11 0.76 -18.74
CA ALA A 411 2.41 0.43 -19.98
C ALA A 411 1.54 1.58 -20.51
N ASN A 412 1.62 2.78 -19.94
CA ASN A 412 0.79 3.94 -20.28
C ASN A 412 -0.73 3.67 -20.22
N LYS A 413 -1.19 2.76 -19.36
CA LYS A 413 -2.62 2.59 -19.10
C LYS A 413 -3.19 3.86 -18.47
N SER A 414 -4.47 4.14 -18.71
CA SER A 414 -5.15 5.25 -18.03
C SER A 414 -5.18 5.01 -16.52
N ARG A 415 -5.02 6.08 -15.73
CA ARG A 415 -5.05 5.99 -14.26
C ARG A 415 -6.37 5.40 -13.76
N LEU A 416 -7.48 5.78 -14.40
CA LEU A 416 -8.82 5.29 -14.09
C LEU A 416 -8.90 3.76 -14.24
N LEU A 417 -8.38 3.21 -15.35
CA LEU A 417 -8.40 1.76 -15.59
C LEU A 417 -7.64 1.00 -14.51
N VAL A 418 -6.46 1.48 -14.11
CA VAL A 418 -5.66 0.82 -13.07
C VAL A 418 -6.36 0.90 -11.70
N GLN A 419 -6.99 2.04 -11.39
CA GLN A 419 -7.78 2.20 -10.17
C GLN A 419 -8.99 1.25 -10.17
N ASP A 420 -9.68 1.09 -11.30
CA ASP A 420 -10.84 0.19 -11.41
C ASP A 420 -10.43 -1.29 -11.35
N GLU A 421 -9.29 -1.68 -11.93
CA GLU A 421 -8.69 -3.01 -11.73
C GLU A 421 -8.45 -3.27 -10.22
N ILE A 422 -7.89 -2.28 -9.50
CA ILE A 422 -7.61 -2.39 -8.07
C ILE A 422 -8.89 -2.53 -7.24
N LYS A 423 -9.93 -1.74 -7.57
CA LYS A 423 -11.24 -1.84 -6.93
C LYS A 423 -11.88 -3.22 -7.15
N ALA A 424 -11.87 -3.70 -8.39
CA ALA A 424 -12.45 -4.99 -8.74
C ALA A 424 -11.77 -6.14 -8.00
N GLU A 425 -10.44 -6.08 -7.86
CA GLU A 425 -9.69 -7.09 -7.11
C GLU A 425 -10.02 -7.04 -5.62
N LEU A 426 -10.14 -5.86 -5.01
CA LEU A 426 -10.54 -5.74 -3.61
C LEU A 426 -11.93 -6.36 -3.34
N LEU A 427 -12.89 -6.10 -4.24
CA LEU A 427 -14.22 -6.72 -4.20
C LEU A 427 -14.16 -8.25 -4.29
N ARG A 428 -13.20 -8.80 -5.05
CA ARG A 428 -12.97 -10.25 -5.13
C ARG A 428 -12.54 -10.81 -3.78
N TYR A 429 -11.62 -10.15 -3.07
CA TYR A 429 -11.21 -10.56 -1.72
C TYR A 429 -12.39 -10.54 -0.74
N PHE A 430 -13.21 -9.49 -0.75
CA PHE A 430 -14.40 -9.40 0.10
C PHE A 430 -15.40 -10.53 -0.16
N ARG A 431 -15.71 -10.82 -1.43
CA ARG A 431 -16.60 -11.93 -1.79
C ARG A 431 -16.06 -13.27 -1.30
N SER A 432 -14.77 -13.55 -1.54
CA SER A 432 -14.16 -14.81 -1.10
C SER A 432 -14.21 -15.01 0.42
N ALA A 433 -14.13 -13.93 1.22
CA ALA A 433 -14.22 -14.03 2.67
C ALA A 433 -15.65 -14.38 3.14
N HIS A 434 -16.67 -13.83 2.49
CA HIS A 434 -18.08 -14.13 2.76
C HIS A 434 -18.47 -15.54 2.27
N GLU A 435 -17.96 -15.96 1.11
CA GLU A 435 -18.13 -17.33 0.58
C GLU A 435 -17.57 -18.37 1.56
N ASN A 436 -16.36 -18.16 2.09
CA ASN A 436 -15.76 -19.06 3.08
C ASN A 436 -16.54 -19.11 4.40
N LEU A 437 -17.21 -18.03 4.82
CA LEU A 437 -18.12 -18.07 5.98
C LEU A 437 -19.37 -18.90 5.69
N MET A 438 -19.93 -18.77 4.48
CA MET A 438 -21.11 -19.53 4.07
C MET A 438 -20.80 -21.02 3.91
N GLU A 439 -19.64 -21.37 3.36
CA GLU A 439 -19.18 -22.77 3.25
C GLU A 439 -19.14 -23.46 4.63
N ILE A 440 -18.70 -22.76 5.69
CA ILE A 440 -18.71 -23.32 7.05
C ILE A 440 -20.16 -23.54 7.55
N CYS A 441 -21.09 -22.66 7.20
CA CYS A 441 -22.52 -22.85 7.53
C CYS A 441 -23.12 -24.06 6.76
N GLU A 442 -22.69 -24.29 5.52
CA GLU A 442 -23.11 -25.45 4.72
C GLU A 442 -22.53 -26.77 5.26
N GLU A 443 -21.26 -26.75 5.67
CA GLU A 443 -20.62 -27.87 6.40
C GLU A 443 -21.40 -28.20 7.67
N HIS A 444 -21.77 -27.17 8.46
CA HIS A 444 -22.58 -27.33 9.67
C HIS A 444 -23.96 -27.94 9.38
N ALA A 445 -24.70 -27.42 8.39
CA ALA A 445 -26.00 -27.97 8.01
C ALA A 445 -25.91 -29.44 7.56
N THR A 446 -24.79 -29.85 6.94
CA THR A 446 -24.54 -31.25 6.59
C THR A 446 -24.37 -32.14 7.82
N LEU A 447 -23.77 -31.63 8.90
CA LEU A 447 -23.74 -32.32 10.19
C LEU A 447 -25.15 -32.45 10.78
N THR A 448 -25.98 -31.41 10.71
CA THR A 448 -27.38 -31.46 11.16
C THR A 448 -28.19 -32.54 10.43
N ILE A 449 -28.05 -32.63 9.10
CA ILE A 449 -28.66 -33.71 8.30
C ILE A 449 -28.17 -35.09 8.77
N SER A 450 -26.87 -35.21 9.06
CA SER A 450 -26.27 -36.47 9.52
C SER A 450 -26.84 -36.91 10.87
N VAL A 451 -27.00 -35.99 11.82
CA VAL A 451 -27.63 -36.28 13.13
C VAL A 451 -29.10 -36.65 12.95
N ALA A 452 -29.88 -35.88 12.18
CA ALA A 452 -31.29 -36.18 11.90
C ALA A 452 -31.48 -37.57 11.27
N THR A 453 -30.63 -37.92 10.30
CA THR A 453 -30.63 -39.23 9.65
C THR A 453 -30.44 -40.34 10.66
N VAL A 454 -29.48 -40.18 11.58
CA VAL A 454 -29.18 -41.20 12.60
C VAL A 454 -30.31 -41.33 13.63
N VAL A 455 -30.98 -40.23 14.02
CA VAL A 455 -32.19 -40.28 14.87
C VAL A 455 -33.28 -41.10 14.20
N ARG A 456 -33.57 -40.82 12.92
CA ARG A 456 -34.55 -41.57 12.14
C ARG A 456 -34.18 -43.05 12.01
N GLU A 457 -32.95 -43.35 11.61
CA GLU A 457 -32.46 -44.72 11.45
C GLU A 457 -32.53 -45.49 12.77
N ALA A 458 -32.18 -44.87 13.90
CA ALA A 458 -32.27 -45.51 15.22
C ALA A 458 -33.73 -45.84 15.59
N LEU A 459 -34.68 -44.94 15.31
CA LEU A 459 -36.10 -45.18 15.52
C LEU A 459 -36.66 -46.31 14.64
N GLN A 460 -36.28 -46.34 13.35
CA GLN A 460 -36.64 -47.41 12.43
C GLN A 460 -36.02 -48.75 12.84
N HIS A 461 -34.79 -48.75 13.33
CA HIS A 461 -34.13 -49.94 13.85
C HIS A 461 -34.86 -50.53 15.07
N ILE A 462 -35.39 -49.69 15.97
CA ILE A 462 -36.26 -50.13 17.07
C ILE A 462 -37.52 -50.81 16.51
N GLN A 463 -38.14 -50.20 15.50
CA GLN A 463 -39.37 -50.73 14.87
C GLN A 463 -39.20 -52.15 14.31
N MET A 464 -38.02 -52.43 13.73
CA MET A 464 -37.67 -53.71 13.12
C MET A 464 -37.18 -54.76 14.15
N GLY A 465 -37.02 -54.39 15.43
CA GLY A 465 -36.48 -55.28 16.47
C GLY A 465 -34.96 -55.51 16.33
N GLY A 466 -34.23 -54.49 15.87
CA GLY A 466 -32.78 -54.53 15.68
C GLY A 466 -31.96 -54.56 16.97
N ASP A 467 -30.64 -54.68 16.83
CA ASP A 467 -29.68 -54.74 17.94
C ASP A 467 -29.55 -53.39 18.66
N VAL A 468 -29.70 -53.39 19.99
CA VAL A 468 -29.54 -52.24 20.89
C VAL A 468 -28.14 -51.59 20.75
N SER A 469 -27.14 -52.37 20.36
CA SER A 469 -25.79 -51.85 20.11
C SER A 469 -25.75 -50.81 18.97
N PHE A 470 -26.66 -50.88 18.00
CA PHE A 470 -26.78 -49.89 16.93
C PHE A 470 -27.23 -48.53 17.47
N ILE A 471 -28.20 -48.51 18.38
CA ILE A 471 -28.76 -47.28 18.96
C ILE A 471 -27.70 -46.56 19.80
N ALA A 472 -26.93 -47.30 20.61
CA ALA A 472 -25.84 -46.72 21.39
C ALA A 472 -24.72 -46.14 20.50
N ARG A 473 -24.34 -46.84 19.42
CA ARG A 473 -23.36 -46.32 18.44
C ARG A 473 -23.87 -45.07 17.72
N SER A 474 -25.17 -45.04 17.42
CA SER A 474 -25.85 -43.92 16.76
C SER A 474 -25.78 -42.66 17.62
N ALA A 475 -26.15 -42.76 18.91
CA ALA A 475 -26.00 -41.64 19.85
C ALA A 475 -24.55 -41.19 20.01
N GLN A 476 -23.59 -42.12 20.08
CA GLN A 476 -22.17 -41.75 20.15
C GLN A 476 -21.67 -41.01 18.89
N ARG A 477 -22.21 -41.34 17.71
CA ARG A 477 -21.91 -40.63 16.46
C ARG A 477 -22.54 -39.23 16.46
N ALA A 478 -23.79 -39.11 16.89
CA ALA A 478 -24.47 -37.82 17.04
C ALA A 478 -23.67 -36.89 17.95
N LYS A 479 -23.21 -37.37 19.12
CA LYS A 479 -22.37 -36.58 20.03
C LYS A 479 -21.05 -36.13 19.41
N LYS A 480 -20.43 -36.99 18.59
CA LYS A 480 -19.19 -36.61 17.88
C LYS A 480 -19.44 -35.49 16.87
N TRP A 481 -20.54 -35.57 16.12
CA TRP A 481 -20.90 -34.54 15.14
C TRP A 481 -21.30 -33.21 15.79
N GLU A 482 -21.95 -33.23 16.95
CA GLU A 482 -22.17 -32.02 17.76
C GLU A 482 -20.85 -31.35 18.15
N SER A 483 -19.86 -32.13 18.61
CA SER A 483 -18.55 -31.57 18.91
C SER A 483 -17.82 -31.03 17.66
N GLU A 484 -18.09 -31.57 16.47
CA GLU A 484 -17.58 -31.02 15.20
C GLU A 484 -18.32 -29.73 14.80
N ALA A 485 -19.63 -29.64 15.08
CA ALA A 485 -20.46 -28.46 14.85
C ALA A 485 -20.07 -27.28 15.75
N ASP A 486 -19.78 -27.53 17.03
CA ASP A 486 -19.25 -26.56 17.99
C ASP A 486 -17.96 -25.86 17.47
N LEU A 487 -17.10 -26.65 16.81
CA LEU A 487 -15.89 -26.13 16.19
C LEU A 487 -16.22 -25.22 15.00
N ALA A 488 -17.23 -25.56 14.19
CA ALA A 488 -17.71 -24.72 13.10
C ALA A 488 -18.29 -23.39 13.62
N VAL A 489 -19.11 -23.41 14.68
CA VAL A 489 -19.64 -22.20 15.32
C VAL A 489 -18.50 -21.32 15.86
N THR A 490 -17.52 -21.93 16.53
CA THR A 490 -16.35 -21.21 17.05
C THR A 490 -15.52 -20.59 15.92
N LYS A 491 -15.36 -21.29 14.80
CA LYS A 491 -14.64 -20.83 13.60
C LYS A 491 -15.36 -19.63 12.97
N VAL A 492 -16.69 -19.73 12.74
CA VAL A 492 -17.49 -18.61 12.21
C VAL A 492 -17.46 -17.41 13.15
N ARG A 493 -17.62 -17.60 14.46
CA ARG A 493 -17.53 -16.51 15.45
C ARG A 493 -16.18 -15.81 15.42
N THR A 494 -15.09 -16.58 15.28
CA THR A 494 -13.73 -16.03 15.22
C THR A 494 -13.46 -15.26 13.94
N LEU A 495 -13.93 -15.78 12.80
CA LEU A 495 -13.79 -15.15 11.49
C LEU A 495 -14.69 -13.91 11.36
N SER A 496 -15.93 -13.98 11.84
CA SER A 496 -16.91 -12.89 11.77
C SER A 496 -16.49 -11.68 12.61
N ARG A 497 -15.80 -11.88 13.74
CA ARG A 497 -15.21 -10.78 14.54
C ARG A 497 -14.17 -9.96 13.79
N ARG A 498 -13.58 -10.53 12.74
CA ARG A 498 -12.55 -9.89 11.92
C ARG A 498 -13.17 -9.17 10.71
N ILE A 499 -14.39 -9.54 10.31
CA ILE A 499 -15.04 -9.03 9.11
C ILE A 499 -16.20 -8.11 9.52
N GLU A 500 -16.10 -6.82 9.20
CA GLU A 500 -17.21 -5.88 9.46
C GLU A 500 -18.45 -6.30 8.65
N ASN A 501 -19.64 -6.21 9.26
CA ASN A 501 -20.93 -6.71 8.73
C ASN A 501 -21.07 -8.24 8.58
N ALA A 502 -20.19 -9.05 9.17
CA ALA A 502 -20.36 -10.51 9.23
C ALA A 502 -21.16 -11.02 10.44
N ASN A 503 -21.78 -10.13 11.22
CA ASN A 503 -22.62 -10.49 12.37
C ASN A 503 -23.76 -11.44 11.99
N PHE A 504 -24.27 -11.29 10.76
CA PHE A 504 -25.28 -12.18 10.19
C PHE A 504 -24.85 -13.65 10.25
N TYR A 505 -23.63 -13.99 9.82
CA TYR A 505 -23.16 -15.39 9.81
C TYR A 505 -23.05 -15.98 11.21
N SER A 506 -22.62 -15.16 12.18
CA SER A 506 -22.58 -15.60 13.58
C SER A 506 -23.98 -15.83 14.15
N ALA A 507 -24.96 -15.01 13.80
CA ALA A 507 -26.35 -15.22 14.21
C ALA A 507 -26.97 -16.43 13.51
N LEU A 508 -26.75 -16.57 12.20
CA LEU A 508 -27.26 -17.67 11.37
C LEU A 508 -26.77 -19.03 11.90
N ILE A 509 -25.46 -19.20 12.04
CA ILE A 509 -24.92 -20.50 12.47
C ILE A 509 -25.31 -20.83 13.91
N PHE A 510 -25.38 -19.83 14.80
CA PHE A 510 -25.82 -20.02 16.18
C PHE A 510 -27.28 -20.51 16.25
N THR A 511 -28.18 -19.88 15.49
CA THR A 511 -29.59 -20.33 15.45
C THR A 511 -29.75 -21.68 14.76
N ALA A 512 -28.91 -22.00 13.77
CA ALA A 512 -28.92 -23.32 13.14
C ALA A 512 -28.37 -24.42 14.07
N ASP A 513 -27.40 -24.08 14.94
CA ASP A 513 -26.79 -24.99 15.91
C ASP A 513 -27.79 -25.50 16.95
N ASP A 514 -28.72 -24.64 17.39
CA ASP A 514 -29.82 -25.04 18.27
C ASP A 514 -30.58 -26.27 17.71
N ALA A 515 -30.75 -26.38 16.38
CA ALA A 515 -31.40 -27.53 15.76
C ALA A 515 -30.59 -28.82 15.89
N LEU A 516 -29.26 -28.71 15.76
CA LEU A 516 -28.35 -29.84 15.89
C LEU A 516 -28.32 -30.34 17.34
N ASP A 517 -28.27 -29.41 18.32
CA ASP A 517 -28.31 -29.72 19.75
C ASP A 517 -29.58 -30.50 20.11
N PHE A 518 -30.74 -30.04 19.63
CA PHE A 518 -31.99 -30.76 19.82
C PHE A 518 -31.96 -32.15 19.16
N LEU A 519 -31.41 -32.29 17.96
CA LEU A 519 -31.32 -33.62 17.33
C LEU A 519 -30.34 -34.56 18.06
N GLU A 520 -29.26 -34.03 18.63
CA GLU A 520 -28.34 -34.79 19.48
C GLU A 520 -29.04 -35.28 20.76
N GLU A 521 -29.77 -34.40 21.43
CA GLU A 521 -30.56 -34.74 22.61
C GLU A 521 -31.67 -35.74 22.28
N ALA A 522 -32.33 -35.60 21.13
CA ALA A 522 -33.27 -36.58 20.60
C ALA A 522 -32.58 -37.95 20.41
N SER A 523 -31.37 -37.97 19.84
CA SER A 523 -30.60 -39.21 19.69
C SER A 523 -30.28 -39.86 21.04
N PHE A 524 -30.06 -39.07 22.10
CA PHE A 524 -29.92 -39.59 23.46
C PHE A 524 -31.24 -40.18 23.97
N PHE A 525 -32.37 -39.50 23.82
CA PHE A 525 -33.67 -40.02 24.25
C PHE A 525 -34.05 -41.34 23.55
N VAL A 526 -33.65 -41.54 22.29
CA VAL A 526 -33.84 -42.82 21.60
C VAL A 526 -33.14 -43.98 22.32
N THR A 527 -32.01 -43.74 23.00
CA THR A 527 -31.32 -44.77 23.81
C THR A 527 -32.09 -45.20 25.06
N LEU A 528 -33.03 -44.38 25.52
CA LEU A 528 -33.85 -44.65 26.71
C LEU A 528 -35.10 -45.48 26.38
N ILE A 529 -35.40 -45.71 25.10
CA ILE A 529 -36.54 -46.51 24.66
C ILE A 529 -36.28 -47.99 25.00
N PRO A 530 -37.17 -48.65 25.78
CA PRO A 530 -36.98 -50.05 26.15
C PRO A 530 -37.04 -51.00 24.96
N SER A 531 -36.07 -51.91 24.84
CA SER A 531 -35.95 -52.86 23.72
C SER A 531 -37.03 -53.96 23.69
N VAL A 532 -37.71 -54.21 24.81
CA VAL A 532 -38.64 -55.36 24.97
C VAL A 532 -40.11 -54.92 25.00
N THR A 533 -40.38 -53.66 25.33
CA THR A 533 -41.73 -53.11 25.50
C THR A 533 -41.80 -51.74 24.88
N PHE A 534 -42.19 -51.67 23.61
CA PHE A 534 -42.45 -50.42 22.90
C PHE A 534 -43.78 -50.48 22.14
N SER A 535 -44.45 -49.34 22.02
CA SER A 535 -45.64 -49.21 21.16
C SER A 535 -45.21 -48.93 19.72
N ARG A 536 -45.61 -49.81 18.80
CA ARG A 536 -45.38 -49.62 17.35
C ARG A 536 -46.03 -48.34 16.83
N LYS A 537 -47.19 -47.94 17.38
CA LYS A 537 -47.88 -46.71 16.96
C LYS A 537 -47.13 -45.46 17.38
N ILE A 538 -46.64 -45.41 18.63
CA ILE A 538 -45.82 -44.29 19.11
C ILE A 538 -44.53 -44.18 18.30
N ASN A 539 -43.83 -45.30 18.11
CA ASN A 539 -42.58 -45.32 17.35
C ASN A 539 -42.80 -44.88 15.89
N GLN A 540 -43.88 -45.33 15.23
CA GLN A 540 -44.23 -44.87 13.88
C GLN A 540 -44.43 -43.34 13.82
N SER A 541 -45.15 -42.75 14.79
CA SER A 541 -45.30 -41.29 14.84
C SER A 541 -43.97 -40.56 15.03
N LEU A 542 -43.05 -41.11 15.82
CA LEU A 542 -41.72 -40.53 16.03
C LEU A 542 -40.83 -40.66 14.79
N VAL A 543 -40.93 -41.77 14.04
CA VAL A 543 -40.23 -41.95 12.75
C VAL A 543 -40.70 -40.88 11.76
N GLU A 544 -42.01 -40.64 11.67
CA GLU A 544 -42.58 -39.60 10.79
C GLU A 544 -42.07 -38.20 11.17
N MET A 545 -41.98 -37.89 12.47
CA MET A 545 -41.40 -36.62 12.93
C MET A 545 -39.90 -36.51 12.58
N ALA A 546 -39.13 -37.58 12.80
CA ALA A 546 -37.70 -37.59 12.46
C ALA A 546 -37.46 -37.46 10.94
N GLU A 547 -38.35 -38.01 10.10
CA GLU A 547 -38.35 -37.79 8.65
C GLU A 547 -38.61 -36.33 8.27
N LEU A 548 -39.52 -35.65 8.97
CA LEU A 548 -39.76 -34.22 8.77
C LEU A 548 -38.54 -33.37 9.17
N ALA A 549 -37.88 -33.71 10.29
CA ALA A 549 -36.67 -33.03 10.73
C ALA A 549 -35.50 -33.22 9.75
N GLU A 550 -35.26 -34.44 9.26
CA GLU A 550 -34.24 -34.70 8.23
C GLU A 550 -34.52 -33.89 6.95
N ARG A 551 -35.77 -33.90 6.47
CA ARG A 551 -36.16 -33.13 5.28
C ARG A 551 -36.00 -31.63 5.50
N SER A 552 -36.33 -31.12 6.69
CA SER A 552 -36.17 -29.70 7.01
C SER A 552 -34.70 -29.28 6.96
N ALA A 553 -33.80 -30.11 7.52
CA ALA A 553 -32.36 -29.86 7.44
C ALA A 553 -31.83 -29.90 5.99
N GLN A 554 -32.36 -30.79 5.15
CA GLN A 554 -32.03 -30.85 3.72
C GLN A 554 -32.49 -29.61 2.95
N GLU A 555 -33.73 -29.15 3.17
CA GLU A 555 -34.23 -27.92 2.54
C GLU A 555 -33.51 -26.67 3.05
N PHE A 556 -33.10 -26.64 4.32
CA PHE A 556 -32.26 -25.57 4.85
C PHE A 556 -30.88 -25.51 4.18
N LEU A 557 -30.22 -26.66 3.99
CA LEU A 557 -28.95 -26.72 3.23
C LEU A 557 -29.15 -26.24 1.78
N LYS A 558 -30.25 -26.61 1.12
CA LYS A 558 -30.58 -26.10 -0.22
C LYS A 558 -30.74 -24.57 -0.21
N ALA A 559 -31.39 -24.02 0.81
CA ALA A 559 -31.54 -22.57 0.96
C ALA A 559 -30.17 -21.86 1.12
N LEU A 560 -29.26 -22.43 1.91
CA LEU A 560 -27.88 -21.91 2.04
C LEU A 560 -27.15 -21.93 0.69
N ILE A 561 -27.16 -23.06 -0.02
CA ILE A 561 -26.49 -23.18 -1.32
C ILE A 561 -27.11 -22.22 -2.34
N ALA A 562 -28.44 -22.15 -2.44
CA ALA A 562 -29.15 -21.26 -3.36
C ALA A 562 -28.84 -19.78 -3.07
N SER A 563 -28.68 -19.40 -1.79
CA SER A 563 -28.32 -18.04 -1.41
C SER A 563 -26.98 -17.59 -2.01
N GLN A 564 -26.00 -18.51 -2.13
CA GLN A 564 -24.70 -18.18 -2.73
C GLN A 564 -24.80 -17.74 -4.19
N TYR A 565 -25.71 -18.34 -4.97
CA TYR A 565 -25.91 -17.98 -6.37
C TYR A 565 -26.57 -16.62 -6.49
N VAL A 566 -27.54 -16.32 -5.62
CA VAL A 566 -28.14 -14.98 -5.50
C VAL A 566 -27.09 -13.91 -5.19
N TYR A 567 -26.07 -14.21 -4.36
CA TYR A 567 -24.95 -13.28 -4.10
C TYR A 567 -23.99 -13.12 -5.29
N LYS A 568 -23.83 -14.14 -6.14
CA LYS A 568 -22.87 -14.15 -7.26
C LYS A 568 -23.42 -13.50 -8.54
N GLY A 569 -24.73 -13.48 -8.72
CA GLY A 569 -25.40 -12.83 -9.84
C GLY A 569 -26.91 -12.98 -9.75
N TYR A 570 -27.63 -11.91 -10.04
CA TYR A 570 -29.09 -11.93 -9.95
C TYR A 570 -29.67 -12.61 -11.19
N SER A 571 -30.05 -13.89 -11.07
CA SER A 571 -30.96 -14.53 -12.01
C SER A 571 -32.32 -14.75 -11.34
N ARG A 572 -33.39 -14.65 -12.12
CA ARG A 572 -34.76 -14.88 -11.63
C ARG A 572 -34.94 -16.33 -11.15
N ASP A 573 -34.23 -17.25 -11.79
CA ASP A 573 -34.30 -18.68 -11.51
C ASP A 573 -33.62 -19.00 -10.17
N ASP A 574 -32.44 -18.44 -9.89
CA ASP A 574 -31.72 -18.63 -8.61
C ASP A 574 -32.53 -18.08 -7.42
N MET A 575 -33.17 -16.92 -7.59
CA MET A 575 -34.05 -16.34 -6.57
C MET A 575 -35.27 -17.21 -6.30
N GLN A 576 -35.85 -17.80 -7.36
CA GLN A 576 -37.00 -18.69 -7.21
C GLN A 576 -36.62 -19.96 -6.47
N GLU A 577 -35.48 -20.57 -6.78
CA GLU A 577 -34.97 -21.75 -6.07
C GLU A 577 -34.73 -21.44 -4.58
N PHE A 578 -34.12 -20.29 -4.28
CA PHE A 578 -33.92 -19.84 -2.91
C PHE A 578 -35.25 -19.69 -2.14
N LEU A 579 -36.20 -18.93 -2.69
CA LEU A 579 -37.49 -18.70 -2.04
C LEU A 579 -38.30 -20.00 -1.88
N GLN A 580 -38.19 -20.92 -2.84
CA GLN A 580 -38.85 -22.22 -2.76
C GLN A 580 -38.25 -23.09 -1.64
N ALA A 581 -36.92 -23.11 -1.49
CA ALA A 581 -36.27 -23.82 -0.38
C ALA A 581 -36.68 -23.25 0.98
N ILE A 582 -36.75 -21.92 1.12
CA ILE A 582 -37.26 -21.25 2.33
C ILE A 582 -38.71 -21.67 2.60
N ASP A 583 -39.60 -21.59 1.61
CA ASP A 583 -41.01 -21.98 1.75
C ASP A 583 -41.17 -23.45 2.18
N HIS A 584 -40.35 -24.35 1.63
CA HIS A 584 -40.35 -25.75 2.05
C HIS A 584 -39.93 -25.94 3.51
N VAL A 585 -38.92 -25.22 4.01
CA VAL A 585 -38.54 -25.28 5.44
C VAL A 585 -39.71 -24.85 6.32
N LEU A 586 -40.40 -23.74 5.97
CA LEU A 586 -41.57 -23.26 6.71
C LEU A 586 -42.73 -24.28 6.67
N SER A 587 -42.98 -24.88 5.52
CA SER A 587 -44.03 -25.89 5.35
C SER A 587 -43.75 -27.16 6.17
N LEU A 588 -42.48 -27.56 6.27
CA LEU A 588 -42.06 -28.72 7.05
C LEU A 588 -42.14 -28.48 8.55
N GLU A 589 -41.86 -27.26 9.03
CA GLU A 589 -42.08 -26.88 10.42
C GLU A 589 -43.56 -26.98 10.79
N HIS A 590 -44.47 -26.41 9.99
CA HIS A 590 -45.91 -26.54 10.25
C HIS A 590 -46.40 -28.00 10.26
N GLN A 591 -45.86 -28.84 9.38
CA GLN A 591 -46.16 -30.28 9.37
C GLN A 591 -45.62 -30.99 10.62
N SER A 592 -44.42 -30.61 11.09
CA SER A 592 -43.80 -31.13 12.31
C SER A 592 -44.65 -30.79 13.54
N ASP A 593 -45.20 -29.57 13.56
CA ASP A 593 -46.06 -29.05 14.61
C ASP A 593 -47.41 -29.82 14.70
N GLU A 594 -48.00 -30.15 13.54
CA GLU A 594 -49.16 -31.05 13.48
C GLU A 594 -48.81 -32.49 13.88
N ALA A 595 -47.65 -33.00 13.44
CA ALA A 595 -47.16 -34.32 13.78
C ALA A 595 -46.91 -34.47 15.28
N LEU A 596 -46.37 -33.43 15.96
CA LEU A 596 -46.20 -33.39 17.41
C LEU A 596 -47.53 -33.54 18.13
N ARG A 597 -48.59 -32.83 17.69
CA ARG A 597 -49.92 -32.93 18.29
C ARG A 597 -50.51 -34.34 18.13
N LEU A 598 -50.27 -34.99 16.99
CA LEU A 598 -50.69 -36.36 16.76
C LEU A 598 -49.89 -37.36 17.60
N ALA A 599 -48.58 -37.18 17.69
CA ALA A 599 -47.68 -37.99 18.51
C ALA A 599 -48.07 -37.90 19.99
N GLN A 600 -48.31 -36.69 20.52
CA GLN A 600 -48.76 -36.49 21.91
C GLN A 600 -50.07 -37.20 22.22
N LYS A 601 -51.05 -37.15 21.31
CA LYS A 601 -52.31 -37.91 21.45
C LYS A 601 -52.05 -39.41 21.48
N THR A 602 -51.19 -39.90 20.58
CA THR A 602 -50.85 -41.31 20.46
C THR A 602 -50.09 -41.81 21.70
N ILE A 603 -49.12 -41.03 22.19
CA ILE A 603 -48.37 -41.29 23.41
C ILE A 603 -49.32 -41.39 24.60
N LEU A 604 -50.23 -40.42 24.78
CA LEU A 604 -51.19 -40.43 25.88
C LEU A 604 -52.10 -41.68 25.89
N VAL A 605 -52.48 -42.18 24.72
CA VAL A 605 -53.39 -43.34 24.59
C VAL A 605 -52.65 -44.67 24.70
N GLU A 606 -51.45 -44.77 24.15
CA GLU A 606 -50.76 -46.04 23.94
C GLU A 606 -49.66 -46.32 24.98
N SER A 607 -49.18 -45.32 25.72
CA SER A 607 -48.18 -45.50 26.78
C SER A 607 -48.74 -46.30 27.96
N ARG A 608 -47.92 -47.19 28.52
CA ARG A 608 -48.33 -48.08 29.63
C ARG A 608 -48.04 -47.51 31.00
N ASP A 609 -47.05 -46.63 31.10
CA ASP A 609 -46.68 -45.94 32.33
C ASP A 609 -46.19 -44.50 32.08
N TRP A 610 -46.04 -43.75 33.18
CA TRP A 610 -45.59 -42.36 33.15
C TRP A 610 -44.16 -42.18 32.61
N LYS A 611 -43.25 -43.12 32.88
CA LYS A 611 -41.85 -43.00 32.45
C LYS A 611 -41.75 -43.13 30.94
N GLU A 612 -42.48 -44.08 30.36
CA GLU A 612 -42.61 -44.26 28.91
C GLU A 612 -43.25 -43.03 28.26
N MET A 613 -44.33 -42.51 28.84
CA MET A 613 -44.98 -41.28 28.37
C MET A 613 -44.03 -40.09 28.37
N GLN A 614 -43.23 -39.94 29.43
CA GLN A 614 -42.26 -38.85 29.56
C GLN A 614 -41.16 -38.95 28.49
N VAL A 615 -40.50 -40.10 28.34
CA VAL A 615 -39.41 -40.28 27.37
C VAL A 615 -39.89 -40.01 25.93
N TYR A 616 -41.05 -40.54 25.54
CA TYR A 616 -41.58 -40.29 24.20
C TYR A 616 -42.06 -38.84 24.02
N GLY A 617 -42.63 -38.24 25.07
CA GLY A 617 -43.07 -36.86 25.05
C GLY A 617 -41.91 -35.87 24.88
N ASP A 618 -40.82 -36.09 25.61
CA ASP A 618 -39.61 -35.28 25.52
C ASP A 618 -38.95 -35.49 24.15
N LEU A 619 -38.76 -36.74 23.69
CA LEU A 619 -38.24 -37.04 22.36
C LEU A 619 -39.03 -36.37 21.23
N ALA A 620 -40.37 -36.44 21.27
CA ALA A 620 -41.22 -35.80 20.26
C ALA A 620 -41.03 -34.28 20.24
N ARG A 621 -40.98 -33.63 21.41
CA ARG A 621 -40.75 -32.19 21.53
C ARG A 621 -39.36 -31.80 21.01
N THR A 622 -38.33 -32.55 21.38
CA THR A 622 -36.97 -32.25 20.95
C THR A 622 -36.83 -32.37 19.42
N ILE A 623 -37.47 -33.35 18.78
CA ILE A 623 -37.49 -33.45 17.31
C ILE A 623 -38.20 -32.24 16.69
N GLU A 624 -39.34 -31.81 17.24
CA GLU A 624 -40.07 -30.65 16.72
C GLU A 624 -39.30 -29.33 16.92
N GLU A 625 -38.68 -29.11 18.09
CA GLU A 625 -37.88 -27.91 18.35
C GLU A 625 -36.68 -27.80 17.39
N SER A 626 -36.14 -28.93 16.90
CA SER A 626 -35.13 -28.89 15.85
C SER A 626 -35.65 -28.27 14.54
N THR A 627 -36.89 -28.58 14.15
CA THR A 627 -37.52 -27.99 12.96
C THR A 627 -37.86 -26.50 13.15
N ASN A 628 -38.26 -26.11 14.35
CA ASN A 628 -38.49 -24.72 14.74
C ASN A 628 -37.19 -23.89 14.67
N SER A 629 -36.07 -24.41 15.14
CA SER A 629 -34.77 -23.75 15.05
C SER A 629 -34.30 -23.58 13.60
N LEU A 630 -34.48 -24.59 12.74
CA LEU A 630 -34.20 -24.48 11.30
C LEU A 630 -35.08 -23.42 10.61
N MET A 631 -36.37 -23.33 10.99
CA MET A 631 -37.28 -22.29 10.51
C MET A 631 -36.78 -20.88 10.88
N LYS A 632 -36.35 -20.67 12.13
CA LYS A 632 -35.77 -19.39 12.58
C LYS A 632 -34.50 -19.04 11.80
N ALA A 633 -33.61 -20.01 11.58
CA ALA A 633 -32.40 -19.83 10.78
C ALA A 633 -32.73 -19.48 9.31
N ALA A 634 -33.75 -20.13 8.73
CA ALA A 634 -34.24 -19.82 7.38
C ALA A 634 -34.80 -18.39 7.28
N PHE A 635 -35.54 -17.91 8.28
CA PHE A 635 -36.00 -16.51 8.31
C PHE A 635 -34.84 -15.52 8.38
N LEU A 636 -33.82 -15.77 9.20
CA LEU A 636 -32.62 -14.92 9.25
C LEU A 636 -31.96 -14.84 7.87
N LEU A 637 -31.79 -15.97 7.19
CA LEU A 637 -31.21 -16.03 5.86
C LEU A 637 -32.05 -15.25 4.83
N ARG A 638 -33.37 -15.42 4.85
CA ARG A 638 -34.29 -14.68 3.99
C ARG A 638 -34.19 -13.18 4.22
N ASP A 639 -34.20 -12.75 5.48
CA ASP A 639 -34.22 -11.33 5.82
C ASP A 639 -32.92 -10.63 5.41
N ASP A 640 -31.75 -11.27 5.55
CA ASP A 640 -30.48 -10.73 5.04
C ASP A 640 -30.49 -10.56 3.51
N ILE A 641 -30.98 -11.56 2.77
CA ILE A 641 -31.05 -11.47 1.30
C ILE A 641 -32.03 -10.37 0.87
N MET A 642 -33.22 -10.31 1.48
CA MET A 642 -34.23 -9.30 1.14
C MET A 642 -33.78 -7.88 1.50
N GLU A 643 -33.10 -7.69 2.64
CA GLU A 643 -32.52 -6.38 2.98
C GLU A 643 -31.45 -5.97 1.98
N ARG A 644 -30.65 -6.92 1.49
CA ARG A 644 -29.61 -6.65 0.49
C ARG A 644 -30.17 -6.33 -0.90
N MET A 645 -31.36 -6.83 -1.24
CA MET A 645 -32.03 -6.55 -2.51
C MET A 645 -32.72 -5.18 -2.55
N ASN A 646 -33.22 -4.69 -1.42
CA ASN A 646 -33.92 -3.41 -1.32
C ASN A 646 -32.98 -2.18 -1.32
N ARG A 647 -31.67 -2.38 -1.54
CA ARG A 647 -30.62 -1.34 -1.54
C ARG A 647 -29.56 -1.62 -2.60
#